data_AF-A0A6P8YEN6-F1
#
_entry.id   AF-A0A6P8YEN6-F1
#
_cell.length_a   1.000
_cell.length_b   1.000
_cell.length_c   1.000
_cell.angle_alpha   90.00
_cell.angle_beta   90.00
_cell.angle_gamma   90.00
#
_symmetry.space_group_name_H-M   'P 1'
#
loop_
_entity.id
_entity.type
_entity.pdbx_description
1 polymer ?
#
loop_
_entity_poly.entity_id
_entity_poly.type
_entity_poly.pdbx_seq_one_letter_code
_entity_poly.pdbx_strand_id
1 'polypeptide(L)'
;MLRRHARAIKATGAFLLSSGGVWVCYQVHTTMSIINDILHTNILDYGQKKVEYIYWKDLLHQSYLSSLRDDRDVTGNETMLETNVLLRWWIAAQKALAWRLLHVVTAGNKYEKQRAITSLANLKNLSDWDYQMLAQACDAQTAVGLARSEGSDMSFFLKPPKFFKKALQGKELKEKVVDMLQAMENIHHHSCLENFLSTYERKKWRAHSHEDSPGMSLSPLLEDELVGKALETLAHHCLLDNNAADLLNVGALPVLMELVHYFEGNSKVLSEIFSIMSCLSAVPGALKAFHTSGWIGALAKWSRHSDASIALPCVKALANLDEDSLDSTFYPHRVFPLHPPFRSNGDHKADVIFVHGLLGTIYVTWRQRDSFKLDSPIVDTPPAPSFWSSLFMNMGWNGSSKVEDTKSETPETSHLKAQQYSNQLLNLTKEDYELLGSDFEYVLADLPTSALRSKQEPYSLFGVKGLTEELSKVGPYSRCWARDWLPNDCPNVRVLGINYTTTLSQWFPKCPNQNMKAKMADRSIEYMQMLHKVGVGTRPIIWVTHSMGGLLVKHMLISAYESENKDLHNIFRNTKAIVFFSCPHLGSEVADLKMTTEKLFWPSLEVQELRYRSAALVDLHLRFLQLLEVSRMSILSFAETKATSVTAMRLPVNFVQPHSADPGVGEFFEIPLDHIDICKPVGRHSFLYRKVIELINQVLIGQ
;
A
#
# COMPACT_ATOMS: atom_id res chain seq x y z
N MET A 1 40.25 14.29 86.90
CA MET A 1 39.55 15.13 85.91
C MET A 1 39.88 14.81 84.44
N LEU A 2 41.13 14.52 84.06
CA LEU A 2 41.54 14.34 82.65
C LEU A 2 40.84 13.22 81.84
N ARG A 3 40.40 12.12 82.48
CA ARG A 3 39.72 11.00 81.75
C ARG A 3 38.27 11.30 81.32
N ARG A 4 37.59 12.28 81.94
CA ARG A 4 36.22 12.68 81.53
C ARG A 4 36.24 13.60 80.31
N HIS A 5 37.23 14.50 80.21
CA HIS A 5 37.39 15.38 79.04
C HIS A 5 37.81 14.63 77.78
N ALA A 6 38.64 13.58 77.90
CA ALA A 6 39.03 12.76 76.75
C ALA A 6 37.86 12.00 76.11
N ARG A 7 36.86 11.56 76.90
CA ARG A 7 35.64 10.93 76.37
C ARG A 7 34.70 11.94 75.74
N ALA A 8 34.58 13.14 76.33
CA ALA A 8 33.79 14.23 75.75
C ALA A 8 34.37 14.67 74.39
N ILE A 9 35.70 14.82 74.30
CA ILE A 9 36.38 15.19 73.05
C ILE A 9 36.26 14.09 71.98
N LYS A 10 36.35 12.80 72.36
CA LYS A 10 36.10 11.68 71.44
C LYS A 10 34.63 11.61 71.00
N ALA A 11 33.69 11.90 71.88
CA ALA A 11 32.26 11.91 71.56
C ALA A 11 31.89 13.10 70.67
N THR A 12 32.43 14.30 70.92
CA THR A 12 32.24 15.46 70.05
C THR A 12 32.94 15.30 68.71
N GLY A 13 34.12 14.68 68.68
CA GLY A 13 34.81 14.33 67.43
C GLY A 13 34.03 13.30 66.60
N ALA A 14 33.46 12.27 67.24
CA ALA A 14 32.61 11.29 66.57
C ALA A 14 31.30 11.91 66.05
N PHE A 15 30.70 12.84 66.80
CA PHE A 15 29.49 13.54 66.39
C PHE A 15 29.74 14.54 65.25
N LEU A 16 30.90 15.22 65.24
CA LEU A 16 31.31 16.08 64.12
C LEU A 16 31.62 15.27 62.86
N LEU A 17 32.21 14.08 63.00
CA LEU A 17 32.46 13.19 61.87
C LEU A 17 31.17 12.55 61.33
N SER A 18 30.21 12.18 62.20
CA SER A 18 28.93 11.61 61.76
C SER A 18 28.01 12.68 61.17
N SER A 19 27.89 13.85 61.80
CA SER A 19 27.09 14.96 61.25
C SER A 19 27.73 15.56 59.99
N GLY A 20 29.05 15.68 59.94
CA GLY A 20 29.79 16.06 58.73
C GLY A 20 29.64 15.03 57.61
N GLY A 21 29.70 13.74 57.92
CA GLY A 21 29.48 12.66 56.95
C GLY A 21 28.05 12.65 56.40
N VAL A 22 27.04 12.84 57.26
CA VAL A 22 25.63 12.97 56.83
C VAL A 22 25.42 14.22 56.00
N TRP A 23 26.03 15.34 56.36
CA TRP A 23 25.95 16.58 55.58
C TRP A 23 26.64 16.45 54.22
N VAL A 24 27.80 15.79 54.14
CA VAL A 24 28.48 15.50 52.87
C VAL A 24 27.66 14.51 52.03
N CYS A 25 27.09 13.46 52.61
CA CYS A 25 26.20 12.55 51.90
C CYS A 25 24.94 13.27 51.40
N TYR A 26 24.38 14.18 52.19
CA TYR A 26 23.23 15.00 51.79
C TYR A 26 23.60 15.94 50.65
N GLN A 27 24.77 16.60 50.71
CA GLN A 27 25.28 17.44 49.64
C GLN A 27 25.59 16.63 48.37
N VAL A 28 26.21 15.45 48.49
CA VAL A 28 26.45 14.55 47.36
C VAL A 28 25.14 14.07 46.76
N HIS A 29 24.13 13.75 47.58
CA HIS A 29 22.82 13.31 47.10
C HIS A 29 22.04 14.43 46.43
N THR A 30 22.02 15.63 47.00
CA THR A 30 21.39 16.82 46.37
C THR A 30 22.12 17.22 45.10
N THR A 31 23.46 17.17 45.09
CA THR A 31 24.25 17.43 43.88
C THR A 31 24.02 16.34 42.82
N MET A 32 23.90 15.06 43.20
CA MET A 32 23.53 13.97 42.28
C MET A 32 22.09 14.08 41.77
N SER A 33 21.16 14.55 42.60
CA SER A 33 19.77 14.82 42.18
C SER A 33 19.72 15.96 41.17
N ILE A 34 20.47 17.05 41.41
CA ILE A 34 20.58 18.18 40.48
C ILE A 34 21.31 17.76 39.20
N ILE A 35 22.37 16.94 39.32
CA ILE A 35 23.08 16.39 38.18
C ILE A 35 22.20 15.41 37.39
N ASN A 36 21.35 14.59 38.02
CA ASN A 36 20.42 13.70 37.32
C ASN A 36 19.19 14.43 36.75
N ASP A 37 18.79 15.58 37.33
CA ASP A 37 17.76 16.45 36.76
C ASP A 37 18.31 17.27 35.57
N ILE A 38 19.62 17.58 35.56
CA ILE A 38 20.29 18.31 34.47
C ILE A 38 20.79 17.34 33.37
N LEU A 39 21.31 16.18 33.76
CA LEU A 39 21.69 15.09 32.88
C LEU A 39 20.51 14.12 32.80
N HIS A 40 19.64 14.32 31.81
CA HIS A 40 18.76 13.26 31.36
C HIS A 40 19.55 11.96 31.21
N THR A 41 19.23 10.96 32.03
CA THR A 41 19.85 9.62 32.05
C THR A 41 19.42 8.74 30.86
N ASN A 42 19.00 9.35 29.76
CA ASN A 42 18.97 8.74 28.44
C ASN A 42 20.38 8.76 27.81
N ILE A 43 21.36 8.15 28.46
CA ILE A 43 22.71 7.99 27.88
C ILE A 43 22.71 6.89 26.80
N LEU A 44 21.57 6.20 26.58
CA LEU A 44 21.33 5.34 25.43
C LEU A 44 20.72 6.05 24.21
N ASP A 45 20.34 7.33 24.30
CA ASP A 45 19.95 8.14 23.11
C ASP A 45 21.17 8.66 22.32
N TYR A 46 22.40 8.49 22.83
CA TYR A 46 23.61 9.00 22.17
C TYR A 46 24.02 8.21 20.90
N GLY A 47 23.27 7.16 20.54
CA GLY A 47 23.37 6.47 19.25
C GLY A 47 22.50 7.08 18.15
N GLN A 48 21.45 7.84 18.49
CA GLN A 48 20.63 8.55 17.50
C GLN A 48 21.16 9.97 17.36
N LYS A 49 22.23 10.11 16.58
CA LYS A 49 22.73 11.41 16.14
C LYS A 49 21.58 12.14 15.45
N LYS A 50 20.90 13.06 16.15
CA LYS A 50 20.00 14.03 15.50
C LYS A 50 20.80 14.67 14.39
N VAL A 51 20.29 14.61 13.16
CA VAL A 51 20.93 15.30 12.05
C VAL A 51 20.61 16.77 12.22
N GLU A 52 21.46 17.46 12.96
CA GLU A 52 21.57 18.92 12.90
C GLU A 52 22.22 19.26 11.56
N TYR A 53 21.37 19.56 10.59
CA TYR A 53 21.81 20.23 9.39
C TYR A 53 22.19 21.66 9.77
N ILE A 54 23.48 21.88 10.08
CA ILE A 54 24.00 23.24 10.21
C ILE A 54 24.28 23.76 8.80
N TYR A 55 23.32 24.46 8.22
CA TYR A 55 23.58 25.27 7.03
C TYR A 55 24.08 26.63 7.47
N TRP A 56 25.38 26.84 7.28
CA TRP A 56 25.97 28.15 7.52
C TRP A 56 25.44 29.11 6.47
N LYS A 57 24.73 30.15 6.92
CA LYS A 57 24.47 31.34 6.10
C LYS A 57 25.84 31.96 5.83
N ASP A 58 26.35 31.77 4.63
CA ASP A 58 27.63 32.35 4.26
C ASP A 58 27.51 33.87 4.33
N LEU A 59 28.24 34.47 5.28
CA LEU A 59 28.47 35.91 5.37
C LEU A 59 28.99 36.47 4.04
N LEU A 60 29.47 35.61 3.14
CA LEU A 60 29.92 35.96 1.80
C LEU A 60 28.83 36.50 0.88
N HIS A 61 27.55 36.17 1.05
CA HIS A 61 26.51 36.77 0.19
C HIS A 61 26.22 38.23 0.57
N GLN A 62 26.35 38.57 1.85
CA GLN A 62 26.17 39.94 2.33
C GLN A 62 27.41 40.80 2.03
N SER A 63 28.63 40.21 2.07
CA SER A 63 29.86 40.87 1.62
C SER A 63 29.92 41.04 0.09
N TYR A 64 29.42 40.06 -0.68
CA TYR A 64 29.29 40.14 -2.15
C TYR A 64 28.23 41.16 -2.58
N LEU A 65 27.12 41.27 -1.86
CA LEU A 65 26.11 42.32 -2.10
C LEU A 65 26.58 43.70 -1.63
N SER A 66 27.46 43.80 -0.63
CA SER A 66 28.11 45.07 -0.28
C SER A 66 29.20 45.44 -1.29
N SER A 67 29.97 44.48 -1.82
CA SER A 67 30.96 44.74 -2.86
C SER A 67 30.30 45.10 -4.21
N LEU A 68 29.12 44.55 -4.51
CA LEU A 68 28.30 44.98 -5.65
C LEU A 68 27.53 46.28 -5.41
N ARG A 69 27.51 46.80 -4.19
CA ARG A 69 26.92 48.12 -3.87
C ARG A 69 27.93 49.26 -4.10
N ASP A 70 29.22 48.95 -4.07
CA ASP A 70 30.33 49.86 -4.39
C ASP A 70 30.59 50.02 -5.90
N ASP A 71 30.19 49.05 -6.73
CA ASP A 71 30.32 49.14 -8.20
C ASP A 71 29.25 50.01 -8.89
N ARG A 72 28.59 50.90 -8.14
CA ARG A 72 27.55 51.81 -8.66
C ARG A 72 28.07 53.09 -9.29
N ASP A 73 29.37 53.17 -9.59
CA ASP A 73 30.01 54.33 -10.23
C ASP A 73 30.94 53.92 -11.40
N VAL A 74 30.54 52.99 -12.27
CA VAL A 74 31.15 52.93 -13.62
C VAL A 74 30.10 52.63 -14.69
N THR A 75 30.03 53.58 -15.62
CA THR A 75 29.21 53.74 -16.81
C THR A 75 29.00 52.51 -17.70
N GLY A 76 27.78 52.40 -18.25
CA GLY A 76 27.60 52.02 -19.66
C GLY A 76 26.96 50.66 -19.94
N ASN A 77 25.62 50.65 -20.07
CA ASN A 77 24.85 50.03 -21.17
C ASN A 77 23.44 49.68 -20.69
N GLU A 78 22.53 50.62 -20.92
CA GLU A 78 21.09 50.42 -20.88
C GLU A 78 20.70 49.53 -22.08
N THR A 79 20.19 48.32 -21.81
CA THR A 79 19.07 47.64 -22.51
C THR A 79 18.97 46.13 -22.19
N MET A 80 19.11 45.71 -20.92
CA MET A 80 18.77 44.33 -20.50
C MET A 80 18.39 44.16 -19.01
N LEU A 81 17.94 45.22 -18.31
CA LEU A 81 17.82 45.20 -16.83
C LEU A 81 16.39 45.16 -16.25
N GLU A 82 15.33 45.40 -17.02
CA GLU A 82 13.98 45.55 -16.44
C GLU A 82 13.27 44.22 -16.14
N THR A 83 13.61 43.13 -16.81
CA THR A 83 12.97 41.81 -16.59
C THR A 83 13.41 41.12 -15.30
N ASN A 84 14.45 41.61 -14.62
CA ASN A 84 15.01 40.98 -13.42
C ASN A 84 14.46 41.52 -12.10
N VAL A 85 13.97 42.75 -12.04
CA VAL A 85 13.51 43.36 -10.77
C VAL A 85 12.18 42.77 -10.33
N LEU A 86 11.21 42.67 -11.24
CA LEU A 86 9.90 42.07 -10.98
C LEU A 86 10.03 40.58 -10.62
N LEU A 87 10.90 39.85 -11.32
CA LEU A 87 11.17 38.44 -11.04
C LEU A 87 11.80 38.26 -9.64
N ARG A 88 12.79 39.07 -9.27
CA ARG A 88 13.42 39.03 -7.94
C ARG A 88 12.45 39.40 -6.83
N TRP A 89 11.62 40.42 -7.05
CA TRP A 89 10.57 40.81 -6.12
C TRP A 89 9.53 39.68 -5.96
N TRP A 90 9.12 39.05 -7.05
CA TRP A 90 8.19 37.92 -7.05
C TRP A 90 8.74 36.72 -6.27
N ILE A 91 10.00 36.34 -6.50
CA ILE A 91 10.69 35.27 -5.76
C ILE A 91 10.76 35.62 -4.26
N ALA A 92 11.12 36.86 -3.92
CA ALA A 92 11.17 37.31 -2.53
C ALA A 92 9.78 37.30 -1.86
N ALA A 93 8.73 37.67 -2.60
CA ALA A 93 7.35 37.61 -2.13
C ALA A 93 6.88 36.18 -1.91
N GLN A 94 7.19 35.25 -2.83
CA GLN A 94 6.90 33.82 -2.68
C GLN A 94 7.60 33.22 -1.47
N LYS A 95 8.86 33.59 -1.23
CA LYS A 95 9.61 33.18 -0.03
C LYS A 95 8.97 33.73 1.25
N ALA A 96 8.65 35.03 1.28
CA ALA A 96 7.99 35.63 2.44
C ALA A 96 6.61 34.98 2.71
N LEU A 97 5.88 34.64 1.65
CA LEU A 97 4.63 33.90 1.74
C LEU A 97 4.85 32.49 2.32
N ALA A 98 5.84 31.73 1.85
CA ALA A 98 6.14 30.39 2.35
C ALA A 98 6.43 30.39 3.86
N TRP A 99 7.23 31.35 4.34
CA TRP A 99 7.52 31.51 5.78
C TRP A 99 6.29 31.93 6.58
N ARG A 100 5.44 32.81 6.04
CA ARG A 100 4.16 33.17 6.69
C ARG A 100 3.23 31.98 6.77
N LEU A 101 3.11 31.19 5.70
CA LEU A 101 2.31 29.97 5.69
C LEU A 101 2.82 28.99 6.74
N LEU A 102 4.14 28.75 6.82
CA LEU A 102 4.73 27.89 7.83
C LEU A 102 4.40 28.36 9.26
N HIS A 103 4.45 29.68 9.51
CA HIS A 103 4.03 30.25 10.80
C HIS A 103 2.53 30.02 11.09
N VAL A 104 1.66 30.10 10.07
CA VAL A 104 0.24 29.77 10.21
C VAL A 104 0.05 28.29 10.51
N VAL A 105 0.86 27.40 9.95
CA VAL A 105 0.79 25.96 10.24
C VAL A 105 1.18 25.66 11.70
N THR A 106 2.15 26.38 12.26
CA THR A 106 2.58 26.14 13.65
C THR A 106 1.63 26.76 14.69
N ALA A 107 1.01 27.91 14.38
CA ALA A 107 0.20 28.67 15.35
C ALA A 107 -1.32 28.57 15.13
N GLY A 108 -1.77 28.16 13.94
CA GLY A 108 -3.19 28.20 13.53
C GLY A 108 -4.04 27.04 14.04
N ASN A 109 -5.36 27.17 13.88
CA ASN A 109 -6.31 26.09 14.15
C ASN A 109 -6.25 24.99 13.06
N LYS A 110 -6.83 23.79 13.30
CA LYS A 110 -6.75 22.65 12.34
C LYS A 110 -7.15 23.01 10.90
N TYR A 111 -8.17 23.84 10.73
CA TYR A 111 -8.65 24.27 9.42
C TYR A 111 -7.68 25.22 8.71
N GLU A 112 -7.15 26.21 9.43
CA GLU A 112 -6.10 27.12 8.97
C GLU A 112 -4.82 26.38 8.62
N LYS A 113 -4.41 25.41 9.45
CA LYS A 113 -3.27 24.53 9.19
C LYS A 113 -3.43 23.78 7.88
N GLN A 114 -4.59 23.12 7.67
CA GLN A 114 -4.84 22.39 6.43
C GLN A 114 -4.77 23.30 5.21
N ARG A 115 -5.43 24.47 5.24
CA ARG A 115 -5.37 25.44 4.14
C ARG A 115 -3.97 25.98 3.89
N ALA A 116 -3.21 26.26 4.95
CA ALA A 116 -1.84 26.76 4.85
C ALA A 116 -0.91 25.69 4.25
N ILE A 117 -1.04 24.43 4.67
CA ILE A 117 -0.30 23.29 4.11
C ILE A 117 -0.64 23.08 2.63
N THR A 118 -1.93 23.09 2.27
CA THR A 118 -2.35 22.98 0.86
C THR A 118 -1.82 24.14 0.02
N SER A 119 -1.79 25.35 0.57
CA SER A 119 -1.22 26.52 -0.12
C SER A 119 0.29 26.39 -0.27
N LEU A 120 0.99 25.90 0.76
CA LEU A 120 2.44 25.68 0.77
C LEU A 120 2.86 24.60 -0.22
N ALA A 121 2.12 23.49 -0.29
CA ALA A 121 2.35 22.40 -1.25
C ALA A 121 2.17 22.84 -2.72
N ASN A 122 1.31 23.83 -2.97
CA ASN A 122 1.07 24.40 -4.30
C ASN A 122 2.05 25.51 -4.69
N LEU A 123 2.92 25.96 -3.78
CA LEU A 123 3.95 26.94 -4.15
C LEU A 123 4.96 26.29 -5.08
N LYS A 124 5.04 26.82 -6.30
CA LYS A 124 6.02 26.42 -7.31
C LYS A 124 7.12 27.47 -7.42
N ASN A 125 8.32 27.04 -7.81
CA ASN A 125 9.50 27.86 -8.12
C ASN A 125 10.23 28.48 -6.92
N LEU A 126 10.29 27.76 -5.80
CA LEU A 126 11.26 28.09 -4.73
C LEU A 126 12.66 27.59 -5.14
N SER A 127 13.71 28.25 -4.65
CA SER A 127 15.08 27.75 -4.86
C SER A 127 15.30 26.48 -4.02
N ASP A 128 16.21 25.59 -4.46
CA ASP A 128 16.61 24.39 -3.71
C ASP A 128 17.01 24.72 -2.26
N TRP A 129 17.62 25.88 -2.05
CA TRP A 129 18.00 26.38 -0.74
C TRP A 129 16.78 26.73 0.11
N ASP A 130 15.79 27.43 -0.47
CA ASP A 130 14.56 27.79 0.25
C ASP A 130 13.78 26.53 0.66
N TYR A 131 13.72 25.53 -0.22
CA TYR A 131 13.13 24.23 0.10
C TYR A 131 13.84 23.53 1.25
N GLN A 132 15.19 23.51 1.26
CA GLN A 132 15.95 22.90 2.35
C GLN A 132 15.74 23.60 3.70
N MET A 133 15.64 24.94 3.69
CA MET A 133 15.35 25.71 4.90
C MET A 133 13.94 25.44 5.42
N LEU A 134 12.95 25.39 4.53
CA LEU A 134 11.58 25.03 4.89
C LEU A 134 11.53 23.60 5.44
N ALA A 135 12.21 22.65 4.78
CA ALA A 135 12.27 21.25 5.21
C ALA A 135 12.89 21.08 6.62
N GLN A 136 13.86 21.92 6.99
CA GLN A 136 14.44 21.92 8.34
C GLN A 136 13.55 22.58 9.39
N ALA A 137 12.80 23.60 8.98
CA ALA A 137 11.89 24.31 9.87
C ALA A 137 10.54 23.58 10.05
N CYS A 138 10.23 22.61 9.17
CA CYS A 138 9.03 21.78 9.29
C CYS A 138 9.11 20.88 10.53
N ASP A 139 8.04 20.88 11.32
CA ASP A 139 7.81 19.85 12.32
C ASP A 139 7.27 18.57 11.67
N ALA A 140 7.21 17.49 12.46
CA ALA A 140 6.79 16.19 11.96
C ALA A 140 5.36 16.19 11.38
N GLN A 141 4.44 16.95 12.00
CA GLN A 141 3.06 17.08 11.53
C GLN A 141 2.96 17.85 10.22
N THR A 142 3.70 18.96 10.07
CA THR A 142 3.77 19.71 8.81
C THR A 142 4.36 18.85 7.70
N ALA A 143 5.43 18.09 8.00
CA ALA A 143 6.05 17.19 7.04
C ALA A 143 5.07 16.12 6.53
N VAL A 144 4.31 15.46 7.42
CA VAL A 144 3.28 14.50 7.00
C VAL A 144 2.16 15.18 6.22
N GLY A 145 1.74 16.37 6.65
CA GLY A 145 0.72 17.13 5.94
C GLY A 145 1.12 17.53 4.52
N LEU A 146 2.37 17.94 4.32
CA LEU A 146 2.94 18.19 2.99
C LEU A 146 3.01 16.89 2.17
N ALA A 147 3.45 15.78 2.79
CA ALA A 147 3.52 14.47 2.12
C ALA A 147 2.14 13.99 1.64
N ARG A 148 1.09 14.32 2.39
CA ARG A 148 -0.31 14.01 2.06
C ARG A 148 -1.02 15.13 1.29
N SER A 149 -0.30 16.12 0.78
CA SER A 149 -0.88 17.17 -0.07
C SER A 149 -0.61 16.88 -1.53
N GLU A 150 -1.67 17.00 -2.34
CA GLU A 150 -1.57 16.87 -3.79
C GLU A 150 -0.62 17.95 -4.35
N GLY A 151 0.28 17.56 -5.26
CA GLY A 151 1.23 18.48 -5.88
C GLY A 151 2.45 18.87 -5.04
N SER A 152 2.59 18.37 -3.79
CA SER A 152 3.78 18.66 -2.98
C SER A 152 5.07 18.25 -3.67
N ASP A 153 6.04 19.15 -3.74
CA ASP A 153 7.38 18.87 -4.25
C ASP A 153 8.14 17.93 -3.30
N MET A 154 8.96 17.02 -3.83
CA MET A 154 9.83 16.17 -3.02
C MET A 154 10.97 16.95 -2.37
N SER A 155 11.29 18.15 -2.88
CA SER A 155 12.30 19.06 -2.33
C SER A 155 11.96 19.58 -0.92
N PHE A 156 10.69 19.51 -0.52
CA PHE A 156 10.26 19.81 0.86
C PHE A 156 10.74 18.78 1.90
N PHE A 157 11.31 17.65 1.47
CA PHE A 157 11.79 16.61 2.38
C PHE A 157 13.31 16.51 2.36
N LEU A 158 13.89 16.47 3.56
CA LEU A 158 15.32 16.19 3.71
C LEU A 158 15.62 14.77 3.24
N LYS A 159 16.79 14.59 2.63
CA LYS A 159 17.28 13.26 2.27
C LYS A 159 17.41 12.42 3.55
N PRO A 160 17.07 11.12 3.50
CA PRO A 160 17.17 10.27 4.67
C PRO A 160 18.63 10.25 5.16
N PRO A 161 18.83 10.28 6.48
CA PRO A 161 20.16 10.31 7.04
C PRO A 161 20.89 8.98 6.73
N LYS A 162 22.19 9.07 6.46
CA LYS A 162 23.02 7.87 6.33
C LYS A 162 23.24 7.31 7.72
N PHE A 163 22.51 6.25 8.07
CA PHE A 163 22.57 5.66 9.40
C PHE A 163 23.90 4.91 9.64
N PHE A 164 24.50 4.38 8.57
CA PHE A 164 25.74 3.62 8.64
C PHE A 164 26.88 4.40 7.98
N LYS A 165 28.02 4.50 8.68
CA LYS A 165 29.21 5.29 8.24
C LYS A 165 29.80 4.79 6.91
N LYS A 166 29.65 3.50 6.62
CA LYS A 166 29.84 2.88 5.31
C LYS A 166 28.49 2.31 4.91
N ALA A 167 28.12 2.38 3.63
CA ALA A 167 26.99 1.60 3.13
C ALA A 167 27.24 0.15 3.57
N LEU A 168 26.32 -0.42 4.36
CA LEU A 168 26.44 -1.79 4.83
C LEU A 168 26.66 -2.68 3.60
N GLN A 169 27.66 -3.55 3.64
CA GLN A 169 27.79 -4.54 2.58
C GLN A 169 26.55 -5.44 2.62
N GLY A 170 26.11 -5.95 1.47
CA GLY A 170 24.87 -6.75 1.38
C GLY A 170 24.80 -7.89 2.42
N LYS A 171 25.95 -8.48 2.79
CA LYS A 171 26.05 -9.50 3.84
C LYS A 171 25.75 -8.97 5.25
N GLU A 172 26.30 -7.82 5.63
CA GLU A 172 26.06 -7.21 6.95
C GLU A 172 24.59 -6.76 7.10
N LEU A 173 23.98 -6.28 6.00
CA LEU A 173 22.57 -5.89 5.98
C LEU A 173 21.65 -7.09 6.18
N LYS A 174 21.99 -8.23 5.56
CA LYS A 174 21.28 -9.51 5.73
C LYS A 174 21.33 -10.01 7.17
N GLU A 175 22.51 -9.95 7.80
CA GLU A 175 22.71 -10.31 9.20
C GLU A 175 21.84 -9.44 10.13
N LYS A 176 21.76 -8.12 9.86
CA LYS A 176 20.88 -7.22 10.61
C LYS A 176 19.40 -7.59 10.54
N VAL A 177 18.91 -8.13 9.43
CA VAL A 177 17.53 -8.63 9.34
C VAL A 177 17.30 -9.83 10.25
N VAL A 178 18.28 -10.73 10.33
CA VAL A 178 18.23 -11.88 11.24
C VAL A 178 18.36 -11.46 12.70
N ASP A 179 19.24 -10.50 13.01
CA ASP A 179 19.37 -9.90 14.35
C ASP A 179 18.01 -9.33 14.83
N MET A 180 17.29 -8.64 13.95
CA MET A 180 15.95 -8.11 14.27
C MET A 180 14.96 -9.24 14.58
N LEU A 181 14.94 -10.31 13.79
CA LEU A 181 14.08 -11.47 14.04
C LEU A 181 14.40 -12.16 15.37
N GLN A 182 15.69 -12.31 15.69
CA GLN A 182 16.13 -12.87 16.97
C GLN A 182 15.75 -11.97 18.15
N ALA A 183 15.90 -10.65 18.00
CA ALA A 183 15.48 -9.70 19.03
C ALA A 183 13.98 -9.78 19.29
N MET A 184 13.16 -9.85 18.24
CA MET A 184 11.71 -10.02 18.36
C MET A 184 11.35 -11.35 19.03
N GLU A 185 12.00 -12.44 18.66
CA GLU A 185 11.79 -13.77 19.26
C GLU A 185 12.12 -13.79 20.76
N ASN A 186 13.15 -13.06 21.17
CA ASN A 186 13.53 -12.93 22.58
C ASN A 186 12.52 -12.11 23.41
N ILE A 187 11.79 -11.19 22.78
CA ILE A 187 10.76 -10.37 23.44
C ILE A 187 9.45 -11.15 23.51
N HIS A 188 8.97 -11.62 22.35
CA HIS A 188 7.72 -12.35 22.20
C HIS A 188 7.93 -13.58 21.34
N HIS A 189 8.19 -14.70 22.00
CA HIS A 189 8.34 -16.00 21.36
C HIS A 189 7.10 -16.36 20.54
N HIS A 190 7.30 -16.67 19.26
CA HIS A 190 6.22 -17.05 18.38
C HIS A 190 6.67 -18.08 17.33
N SER A 191 5.88 -19.14 17.16
CA SER A 191 6.19 -20.27 16.26
C SER A 191 6.60 -19.90 14.83
N CYS A 192 6.14 -18.76 14.29
CA CYS A 192 6.56 -18.33 12.95
C CYS A 192 8.02 -17.86 12.91
N LEU A 193 8.48 -17.18 13.97
CA LEU A 193 9.86 -16.72 14.11
C LEU A 193 10.77 -17.91 14.36
N GLU A 194 10.41 -18.80 15.29
CA GLU A 194 11.12 -20.05 15.58
C GLU A 194 11.30 -20.92 14.32
N ASN A 195 10.21 -21.14 13.56
CA ASN A 195 10.28 -21.94 12.34
C ASN A 195 11.19 -21.32 11.27
N PHE A 196 11.16 -19.99 11.13
CA PHE A 196 12.05 -19.31 10.20
C PHE A 196 13.51 -19.41 10.66
N LEU A 197 13.80 -19.08 11.93
CA LEU A 197 15.15 -19.10 12.50
C LEU A 197 15.76 -20.50 12.44
N SER A 198 15.02 -21.54 12.83
CA SER A 198 15.48 -22.94 12.73
C SER A 198 15.73 -23.39 11.28
N THR A 199 14.91 -22.93 10.33
CA THR A 199 15.11 -23.19 8.89
C THR A 199 16.34 -22.46 8.36
N TYR A 200 16.55 -21.22 8.80
CA TYR A 200 17.70 -20.40 8.45
C TYR A 200 18.99 -21.03 8.97
N GLU A 201 19.03 -21.43 10.24
CA GLU A 201 20.16 -22.13 10.86
C GLU A 201 20.48 -23.44 10.16
N ARG A 202 19.46 -24.25 9.81
CA ARG A 202 19.67 -25.51 9.07
C ARG A 202 20.27 -25.27 7.68
N LYS A 203 19.83 -24.22 6.97
CA LYS A 203 20.39 -23.85 5.66
C LYS A 203 21.82 -23.33 5.79
N LYS A 204 22.09 -22.51 6.81
CA LYS A 204 23.44 -22.03 7.13
C LYS A 204 24.36 -23.20 7.48
N TRP A 205 23.94 -24.13 8.34
CA TRP A 205 24.69 -25.34 8.69
C TRP A 205 25.00 -26.22 7.49
N ARG A 206 24.04 -26.44 6.58
CA ARG A 206 24.25 -27.20 5.34
C ARG A 206 25.29 -26.53 4.43
N ALA A 207 25.34 -25.20 4.38
CA ALA A 207 26.36 -24.48 3.64
C ALA A 207 27.76 -24.67 4.26
N HIS A 208 27.87 -24.79 5.59
CA HIS A 208 29.15 -25.02 6.28
C HIS A 208 29.55 -26.52 6.34
N SER A 209 28.61 -27.46 6.27
CA SER A 209 28.91 -28.91 6.33
C SER A 209 29.47 -29.48 5.02
N HIS A 210 29.42 -28.72 3.93
CA HIS A 210 30.05 -29.06 2.65
C HIS A 210 31.43 -28.39 2.48
N GLU A 211 32.03 -27.88 3.57
CA GLU A 211 33.34 -27.18 3.59
C GLU A 211 34.57 -28.06 3.27
N ASP A 212 34.41 -29.38 3.06
CA ASP A 212 35.50 -30.22 2.52
C ASP A 212 35.79 -29.96 1.02
N SER A 213 35.18 -28.92 0.42
CA SER A 213 35.56 -28.40 -0.89
C SER A 213 35.57 -26.86 -0.89
N PRO A 214 36.69 -26.21 -1.20
CA PRO A 214 36.83 -24.77 -1.07
C PRO A 214 36.05 -24.05 -2.17
N GLY A 215 34.98 -23.32 -1.81
CA GLY A 215 34.47 -22.22 -2.65
C GLY A 215 32.97 -22.10 -2.90
N MET A 216 32.07 -22.78 -2.19
CA MET A 216 30.62 -22.63 -2.46
C MET A 216 29.90 -21.82 -1.38
N SER A 217 30.02 -20.49 -1.46
CA SER A 217 29.08 -19.55 -0.80
C SER A 217 27.66 -19.83 -1.27
N LEU A 218 26.65 -19.58 -0.44
CA LEU A 218 25.25 -19.51 -0.90
C LEU A 218 25.18 -18.59 -2.11
N SER A 219 24.42 -18.98 -3.14
CA SER A 219 24.25 -18.11 -4.29
C SER A 219 23.57 -16.80 -3.85
N PRO A 220 23.98 -15.63 -4.36
CA PRO A 220 23.38 -14.35 -3.97
C PRO A 220 21.85 -14.31 -4.11
N LEU A 221 21.32 -15.00 -5.13
CA LEU A 221 19.89 -15.17 -5.37
C LEU A 221 19.17 -15.89 -4.23
N LEU A 222 19.76 -16.97 -3.70
CA LEU A 222 19.17 -17.74 -2.61
C LEU A 222 19.19 -16.95 -1.30
N GLU A 223 20.21 -16.11 -1.08
CA GLU A 223 20.25 -15.22 0.07
C GLU A 223 19.21 -14.10 -0.02
N ASP A 224 18.97 -13.53 -1.20
CA ASP A 224 17.95 -12.50 -1.39
C ASP A 224 16.52 -13.08 -1.22
N GLU A 225 16.31 -14.34 -1.62
CA GLU A 225 15.08 -15.07 -1.30
C GLU A 225 14.89 -15.28 0.21
N LEU A 226 15.97 -15.59 0.94
CA LEU A 226 15.92 -15.70 2.40
C LEU A 226 15.54 -14.39 3.07
N VAL A 227 16.06 -13.25 2.59
CA VAL A 227 15.66 -11.91 3.07
C VAL A 227 14.19 -11.65 2.78
N GLY A 228 13.72 -11.96 1.57
CA GLY A 228 12.30 -11.84 1.24
C GLY A 228 11.41 -12.65 2.20
N LYS A 229 11.82 -13.87 2.54
CA LYS A 229 11.09 -14.72 3.49
C LYS A 229 11.19 -14.22 4.93
N ALA A 230 12.34 -13.67 5.33
CA ALA A 230 12.55 -13.04 6.63
C ALA A 230 11.60 -11.85 6.82
N LEU A 231 11.52 -10.96 5.81
CA LEU A 231 10.65 -9.80 5.81
C LEU A 231 9.17 -10.18 5.79
N GLU A 232 8.79 -11.21 5.02
CA GLU A 232 7.41 -11.75 5.06
C GLU A 232 7.05 -12.25 6.47
N THR A 233 7.98 -12.92 7.13
CA THR A 233 7.79 -13.42 8.51
C THR A 233 7.66 -12.26 9.50
N LEU A 234 8.51 -11.24 9.36
CA LEU A 234 8.47 -10.04 10.18
C LEU A 234 7.19 -9.24 9.98
N ALA A 235 6.75 -9.07 8.72
CA ALA A 235 5.49 -8.42 8.37
C ALA A 235 4.30 -9.16 8.97
N HIS A 236 4.32 -10.49 8.95
CA HIS A 236 3.31 -11.31 9.60
C HIS A 236 3.28 -11.09 11.12
N HIS A 237 4.45 -11.11 11.78
CA HIS A 237 4.54 -10.93 13.22
C HIS A 237 4.12 -9.53 13.69
N CYS A 238 4.37 -8.48 12.89
CA CYS A 238 3.90 -7.11 13.15
C CYS A 238 2.37 -6.97 13.14
N LEU A 239 1.65 -7.89 12.51
CA LEU A 239 0.18 -7.90 12.49
C LEU A 239 -0.42 -8.49 13.77
N LEU A 240 0.40 -9.10 14.63
CA LEU A 240 -0.01 -9.74 15.86
C LEU A 240 0.26 -8.81 17.04
N ASP A 241 -0.73 -8.65 17.92
CA ASP A 241 -0.62 -7.95 19.21
C ASP A 241 0.11 -6.59 19.12
N ASN A 242 0.96 -6.27 20.11
CA ASN A 242 1.71 -5.01 20.18
C ASN A 242 3.12 -5.11 19.56
N ASN A 243 3.41 -6.19 18.81
CA ASN A 243 4.76 -6.49 18.30
C ASN A 243 5.31 -5.39 17.37
N ALA A 244 4.46 -4.61 16.72
CA ALA A 244 4.88 -3.47 15.91
C ALA A 244 5.58 -2.38 16.76
N ALA A 245 5.14 -2.17 18.00
CA ALA A 245 5.79 -1.22 18.92
C ALA A 245 7.17 -1.72 19.35
N ASP A 246 7.30 -3.02 19.63
CA ASP A 246 8.57 -3.63 19.99
C ASP A 246 9.58 -3.57 18.84
N LEU A 247 9.11 -3.79 17.60
CA LEU A 247 9.97 -3.68 16.43
C LEU A 247 10.48 -2.24 16.20
N LEU A 248 9.67 -1.23 16.52
CA LEU A 248 10.12 0.16 16.53
C LEU A 248 11.22 0.38 17.58
N ASN A 249 11.07 -0.19 18.78
CA ASN A 249 12.03 -0.07 19.88
C ASN A 249 13.36 -0.80 19.58
N VAL A 250 13.32 -1.91 18.84
CA VAL A 250 14.53 -2.62 18.35
C VAL A 250 15.34 -1.79 17.34
N GLY A 251 14.76 -0.71 16.81
CA GLY A 251 15.45 0.18 15.86
C GLY A 251 15.38 -0.32 14.42
N ALA A 252 14.22 -0.85 14.00
CA ALA A 252 14.03 -1.35 12.64
C ALA A 252 14.09 -0.27 11.56
N LEU A 253 13.72 0.99 11.87
CA LEU A 253 13.58 2.07 10.89
C LEU A 253 14.87 2.34 10.06
N PRO A 254 16.07 2.48 10.67
CA PRO A 254 17.33 2.57 9.93
C PRO A 254 17.61 1.39 8.99
N VAL A 255 17.39 0.15 9.47
CA VAL A 255 17.70 -1.07 8.71
C VAL A 255 16.78 -1.20 7.50
N LEU A 256 15.48 -0.96 7.71
CA LEU A 256 14.48 -0.97 6.64
C LEU A 256 14.77 0.11 5.58
N MET A 257 15.31 1.28 5.98
CA MET A 257 15.64 2.35 5.04
C MET A 257 16.77 1.92 4.10
N GLU A 258 17.84 1.33 4.64
CA GLU A 258 18.94 0.80 3.83
C GLU A 258 18.48 -0.36 2.93
N LEU A 259 17.56 -1.21 3.39
CA LEU A 259 16.97 -2.28 2.57
C LEU A 259 16.20 -1.73 1.37
N VAL A 260 15.48 -0.61 1.51
CA VAL A 260 14.80 0.05 0.39
C VAL A 260 15.81 0.52 -0.67
N HIS A 261 16.96 1.06 -0.24
CA HIS A 261 18.00 1.48 -1.18
C HIS A 261 18.70 0.29 -1.85
N TYR A 262 18.95 -0.79 -1.11
CA TYR A 262 19.59 -2.00 -1.65
C TYR A 262 18.68 -2.75 -2.64
N PHE A 263 17.37 -2.81 -2.36
CA PHE A 263 16.38 -3.54 -3.15
C PHE A 263 15.47 -2.64 -4.01
N GLU A 264 15.92 -1.45 -4.44
CA GLU A 264 15.10 -0.49 -5.20
C GLU A 264 14.48 -1.10 -6.48
N GLY A 265 15.12 -2.11 -7.07
CA GLY A 265 14.61 -2.85 -8.24
C GLY A 265 13.73 -4.06 -7.95
N ASN A 266 13.59 -4.51 -6.69
CA ASN A 266 12.84 -5.71 -6.33
C ASN A 266 11.49 -5.34 -5.69
N SER A 267 10.45 -5.24 -6.51
CA SER A 267 9.10 -4.84 -6.07
C SER A 267 8.52 -5.75 -5.00
N LYS A 268 8.84 -7.05 -5.02
CA LYS A 268 8.35 -8.02 -4.02
C LYS A 268 8.92 -7.71 -2.64
N VAL A 269 10.24 -7.52 -2.53
CA VAL A 269 10.88 -7.16 -1.25
C VAL A 269 10.40 -5.79 -0.76
N LEU A 270 10.29 -4.81 -1.66
CA LEU A 270 9.75 -3.50 -1.33
C LEU A 270 8.32 -3.58 -0.79
N SER A 271 7.45 -4.40 -1.40
CA SER A 271 6.07 -4.57 -0.93
C SER A 271 5.99 -5.10 0.51
N GLU A 272 6.88 -6.01 0.89
CA GLU A 272 6.95 -6.52 2.27
C GLU A 272 7.50 -5.46 3.24
N ILE A 273 8.53 -4.69 2.83
CA ILE A 273 9.06 -3.59 3.65
C ILE A 273 7.96 -2.55 3.91
N PHE A 274 7.25 -2.09 2.87
CA PHE A 274 6.20 -1.08 3.06
C PHE A 274 4.96 -1.64 3.77
N SER A 275 4.71 -2.95 3.69
CA SER A 275 3.72 -3.62 4.54
C SER A 275 4.10 -3.50 6.02
N ILE A 276 5.37 -3.76 6.38
CA ILE A 276 5.89 -3.53 7.74
C ILE A 276 5.75 -2.06 8.13
N MET A 277 6.17 -1.12 7.28
CA MET A 277 6.05 0.32 7.55
C MET A 277 4.60 0.75 7.83
N SER A 278 3.63 0.16 7.11
CA SER A 278 2.22 0.41 7.35
C SER A 278 1.74 -0.10 8.71
N CYS A 279 2.32 -1.18 9.23
CA CYS A 279 2.05 -1.67 10.58
C CYS A 279 2.68 -0.76 11.64
N LEU A 280 3.95 -0.37 11.45
CA LEU A 280 4.67 0.51 12.36
C LEU A 280 4.02 1.90 12.47
N SER A 281 3.45 2.40 11.36
CA SER A 281 2.71 3.67 11.34
C SER A 281 1.47 3.68 12.23
N ALA A 282 0.93 2.51 12.57
CA ALA A 282 -0.25 2.38 13.40
C ALA A 282 0.08 2.47 14.90
N VAL A 283 1.36 2.48 15.28
CA VAL A 283 1.80 2.57 16.67
C VAL A 283 1.64 4.03 17.16
N PRO A 284 0.96 4.26 18.29
CA PRO A 284 0.83 5.60 18.86
C PRO A 284 2.19 6.26 19.11
N GLY A 285 2.38 7.50 18.66
CA GLY A 285 3.64 8.25 18.84
C GLY A 285 4.75 7.90 17.84
N ALA A 286 4.50 7.03 16.86
CA ALA A 286 5.48 6.66 15.83
C ALA A 286 5.96 7.85 14.97
N LEU A 287 5.15 8.89 14.83
CA LEU A 287 5.41 10.04 13.97
C LEU A 287 6.79 10.67 14.16
N LYS A 288 7.21 10.88 15.41
CA LYS A 288 8.50 11.49 15.71
C LYS A 288 9.66 10.61 15.22
N ALA A 289 9.56 9.30 15.43
CA ALA A 289 10.57 8.33 14.99
C ALA A 289 10.65 8.27 13.46
N PHE A 290 9.51 8.32 12.76
CA PHE A 290 9.47 8.36 11.29
C PHE A 290 10.03 9.67 10.72
N HIS A 291 9.81 10.80 11.40
CA HIS A 291 10.36 12.09 10.98
C HIS A 291 11.88 12.13 11.15
N THR A 292 12.41 11.76 12.33
CA THR A 292 13.86 11.79 12.60
C THR A 292 14.65 10.84 11.73
N SER A 293 14.04 9.73 11.31
CA SER A 293 14.64 8.74 10.42
C SER A 293 14.50 9.06 8.93
N GLY A 294 13.79 10.14 8.56
CA GLY A 294 13.59 10.53 7.16
C GLY A 294 12.56 9.69 6.40
N TRP A 295 11.76 8.87 7.09
CA TRP A 295 10.75 8.02 6.45
C TRP A 295 9.59 8.79 5.83
N ILE A 296 9.24 9.98 6.32
CA ILE A 296 8.12 10.76 5.75
C ILE A 296 8.37 11.09 4.28
N GLY A 297 9.57 11.57 3.93
CA GLY A 297 9.94 11.84 2.55
C GLY A 297 10.02 10.57 1.69
N ALA A 298 10.54 9.47 2.25
CA ALA A 298 10.59 8.18 1.55
C ALA A 298 9.17 7.65 1.25
N LEU A 299 8.27 7.65 2.24
CA LEU A 299 6.87 7.25 2.06
C LEU A 299 6.16 8.16 1.06
N ALA A 300 6.44 9.47 1.07
CA ALA A 300 5.88 10.41 0.09
C ALA A 300 6.33 10.06 -1.34
N LYS A 301 7.62 9.76 -1.56
CA LYS A 301 8.15 9.29 -2.86
C LYS A 301 7.44 8.01 -3.32
N TRP A 302 7.40 6.99 -2.46
CA TRP A 302 6.90 5.66 -2.81
C TRP A 302 5.37 5.58 -2.86
N SER A 303 4.64 6.49 -2.21
CA SER A 303 3.18 6.61 -2.34
C SER A 303 2.73 6.95 -3.77
N ARG A 304 3.62 7.56 -4.57
CA ARG A 304 3.38 7.95 -5.97
C ARG A 304 3.83 6.88 -6.98
N HIS A 305 4.26 5.71 -6.50
CA HIS A 305 4.72 4.62 -7.35
C HIS A 305 3.55 4.01 -8.16
N SER A 306 3.84 3.53 -9.37
CA SER A 306 2.83 2.96 -10.27
C SER A 306 2.24 1.64 -9.73
N ASP A 307 3.06 0.83 -9.07
CA ASP A 307 2.63 -0.40 -8.41
C ASP A 307 1.84 -0.11 -7.12
N ALA A 308 0.56 -0.50 -7.12
CA ALA A 308 -0.34 -0.35 -6.00
C ALA A 308 0.08 -1.16 -4.76
N SER A 309 0.82 -2.27 -4.92
CA SER A 309 1.34 -3.07 -3.80
C SER A 309 2.37 -2.31 -2.95
N ILE A 310 3.05 -1.32 -3.54
CA ILE A 310 4.02 -0.45 -2.88
C ILE A 310 3.35 0.86 -2.44
N ALA A 311 2.57 1.46 -3.35
CA ALA A 311 1.97 2.76 -3.10
C ALA A 311 0.92 2.74 -1.97
N LEU A 312 0.04 1.74 -1.92
CA LEU A 312 -1.07 1.70 -0.95
C LEU A 312 -0.61 1.56 0.51
N PRO A 313 0.35 0.68 0.86
CA PRO A 313 0.91 0.68 2.21
C PRO A 313 1.57 2.00 2.59
N CYS A 314 2.21 2.71 1.64
CA CYS A 314 2.78 4.03 1.89
C CYS A 314 1.71 5.10 2.15
N VAL A 315 0.66 5.15 1.33
CA VAL A 315 -0.49 6.05 1.50
C VAL A 315 -1.15 5.81 2.85
N LYS A 316 -1.38 4.54 3.20
CA LYS A 316 -1.90 4.15 4.50
C LYS A 316 -0.99 4.59 5.65
N ALA A 317 0.32 4.37 5.51
CA ALA A 317 1.28 4.75 6.54
C ALA A 317 1.25 6.27 6.79
N LEU A 318 1.29 7.05 5.72
CA LEU A 318 1.14 8.51 5.83
C LEU A 318 -0.19 8.90 6.47
N ALA A 319 -1.29 8.24 6.10
CA ALA A 319 -2.61 8.53 6.65
C ALA A 319 -2.71 8.25 8.16
N ASN A 320 -2.08 7.17 8.63
CA ASN A 320 -2.03 6.82 10.05
C ASN A 320 -1.13 7.75 10.87
N LEU A 321 -0.07 8.28 10.26
CA LEU A 321 0.85 9.24 10.89
C LEU A 321 0.29 10.67 10.95
N ASP A 322 -0.81 10.96 10.25
CA ASP A 322 -1.38 12.28 10.11
C ASP A 322 -2.48 12.57 11.14
N GLU A 323 -2.06 13.00 12.33
CA GLU A 323 -2.98 13.30 13.44
C GLU A 323 -3.72 14.65 13.24
N ASP A 324 -3.17 15.54 12.42
CA ASP A 324 -3.69 16.90 12.18
C ASP A 324 -4.73 16.97 11.03
N SER A 325 -4.99 15.86 10.32
CA SER A 325 -6.05 15.78 9.30
C SER A 325 -7.43 16.14 9.86
N LEU A 326 -8.24 16.89 9.10
CA LEU A 326 -9.64 17.17 9.45
C LEU A 326 -10.48 15.89 9.48
N ASP A 327 -10.20 14.96 8.56
CA ASP A 327 -10.82 13.63 8.47
C ASP A 327 -9.93 12.57 9.16
N SER A 328 -9.48 12.85 10.38
CA SER A 328 -8.56 12.00 11.15
C SER A 328 -9.12 10.58 11.29
N THR A 329 -8.75 9.73 10.35
CA THR A 329 -9.25 8.36 10.21
C THR A 329 -8.05 7.43 10.30
N PHE A 330 -8.02 6.64 11.36
CA PHE A 330 -7.04 5.59 11.54
C PHE A 330 -7.42 4.38 10.69
N TYR A 331 -6.49 3.87 9.88
CA TYR A 331 -6.66 2.68 9.07
C TYR A 331 -6.01 1.47 9.76
N PRO A 332 -6.80 0.54 10.33
CA PRO A 332 -6.30 -0.66 10.96
C PRO A 332 -5.64 -1.57 9.93
N HIS A 333 -4.93 -2.61 10.39
CA HIS A 333 -4.29 -3.57 9.49
C HIS A 333 -5.30 -4.14 8.48
N ARG A 334 -4.82 -4.45 7.26
CA ARG A 334 -5.62 -5.01 6.14
C ARG A 334 -6.73 -4.14 5.53
N VAL A 335 -7.08 -3.00 6.13
CA VAL A 335 -7.91 -1.97 5.48
C VAL A 335 -6.99 -0.96 4.79
N PHE A 336 -7.25 -0.68 3.51
CA PHE A 336 -6.46 0.24 2.70
C PHE A 336 -7.33 1.36 2.12
N PRO A 337 -6.95 2.64 2.29
CA PRO A 337 -7.56 3.74 1.58
C PRO A 337 -7.11 3.70 0.11
N LEU A 338 -8.04 3.44 -0.81
CA LEU A 338 -7.79 3.55 -2.25
C LEU A 338 -8.01 4.98 -2.71
N HIS A 339 -9.08 5.62 -2.24
CA HIS A 339 -9.35 7.02 -2.49
C HIS A 339 -10.08 7.67 -1.31
N PRO A 340 -9.73 8.90 -0.91
CA PRO A 340 -8.65 9.73 -1.45
C PRO A 340 -7.25 9.32 -0.91
N PRO A 341 -6.19 9.36 -1.74
CA PRO A 341 -4.83 9.08 -1.27
C PRO A 341 -4.22 10.25 -0.47
N PHE A 342 -4.73 11.46 -0.70
CA PHE A 342 -4.29 12.71 -0.06
C PHE A 342 -5.31 13.21 0.97
N ARG A 343 -4.96 14.26 1.72
CA ARG A 343 -5.92 14.91 2.63
C ARG A 343 -7.16 15.36 1.85
N SER A 344 -8.33 15.07 2.40
CA SER A 344 -9.61 15.52 1.88
C SER A 344 -10.36 16.27 2.96
N ASN A 345 -11.38 17.03 2.58
CA ASN A 345 -12.24 17.74 3.52
C ASN A 345 -13.30 16.83 4.17
N GLY A 346 -13.27 15.51 3.89
CA GLY A 346 -14.18 14.52 4.48
C GLY A 346 -15.61 14.52 3.90
N ASP A 347 -15.89 15.30 2.85
CA ASP A 347 -17.22 15.47 2.24
C ASP A 347 -17.60 14.31 1.29
N HIS A 348 -17.33 13.08 1.71
CA HIS A 348 -17.64 11.88 0.94
C HIS A 348 -19.10 11.49 1.15
N LYS A 349 -19.85 11.36 0.05
CA LYS A 349 -21.28 11.01 0.05
C LYS A 349 -21.53 9.52 0.25
N ALA A 350 -20.58 8.66 -0.09
CA ALA A 350 -20.71 7.21 0.08
C ALA A 350 -19.35 6.53 0.28
N ASP A 351 -19.38 5.35 0.90
CA ASP A 351 -18.25 4.42 0.99
C ASP A 351 -18.40 3.30 -0.06
N VAL A 352 -17.42 3.12 -0.93
CA VAL A 352 -17.33 1.98 -1.85
C VAL A 352 -16.24 1.04 -1.34
N ILE A 353 -16.62 -0.18 -0.95
CA ILE A 353 -15.75 -1.13 -0.27
C ILE A 353 -15.49 -2.35 -1.15
N PHE A 354 -14.23 -2.54 -1.51
CA PHE A 354 -13.76 -3.63 -2.37
C PHE A 354 -13.25 -4.82 -1.53
N VAL A 355 -13.81 -6.00 -1.77
CA VAL A 355 -13.48 -7.25 -1.05
C VAL A 355 -13.12 -8.35 -2.04
N HIS A 356 -11.85 -8.74 -2.07
CA HIS A 356 -11.32 -9.71 -3.05
C HIS A 356 -11.80 -11.16 -2.80
N GLY A 357 -11.45 -12.08 -3.68
CA GLY A 357 -11.68 -13.53 -3.52
C GLY A 357 -10.49 -14.29 -2.92
N LEU A 358 -10.56 -15.62 -2.92
CA LEU A 358 -9.50 -16.50 -2.45
C LEU A 358 -8.18 -16.31 -3.21
N LEU A 359 -7.05 -16.27 -2.50
CA LEU A 359 -5.70 -15.92 -3.02
C LEU A 359 -5.60 -14.53 -3.69
N GLY A 360 -6.64 -13.71 -3.59
CA GLY A 360 -6.65 -12.35 -4.09
C GLY A 360 -5.91 -11.38 -3.16
N THR A 361 -5.65 -10.20 -3.71
CA THR A 361 -5.37 -8.97 -2.96
C THR A 361 -6.05 -7.82 -3.69
N ILE A 362 -6.21 -6.68 -3.04
CA ILE A 362 -6.85 -5.49 -3.63
C ILE A 362 -6.18 -5.06 -4.96
N TYR A 363 -4.86 -5.20 -5.07
CA TYR A 363 -4.10 -4.81 -6.26
C TYR A 363 -3.92 -5.95 -7.29
N VAL A 364 -4.28 -7.19 -6.95
CA VAL A 364 -4.28 -8.32 -7.90
C VAL A 364 -5.66 -8.50 -8.51
N THR A 365 -6.71 -8.49 -7.68
CA THR A 365 -8.09 -8.74 -8.10
C THR A 365 -8.66 -7.56 -8.87
N TRP A 366 -8.43 -6.33 -8.41
CA TRP A 366 -9.05 -5.13 -8.98
C TRP A 366 -8.15 -4.39 -9.97
N ARG A 367 -7.37 -5.10 -10.79
CA ARG A 367 -6.53 -4.52 -11.84
C ARG A 367 -7.18 -4.58 -13.22
N GLN A 368 -6.70 -3.81 -14.17
CA GLN A 368 -7.15 -3.89 -15.56
C GLN A 368 -6.84 -5.26 -16.16
N ARG A 369 -7.67 -5.74 -17.10
CA ARG A 369 -7.40 -7.02 -17.77
C ARG A 369 -6.07 -6.96 -18.50
N ASP A 370 -5.28 -8.02 -18.36
CA ASP A 370 -4.04 -8.16 -19.10
C ASP A 370 -4.39 -8.35 -20.58
N SER A 371 -3.90 -7.47 -21.46
CA SER A 371 -4.14 -7.59 -22.90
C SER A 371 -3.56 -8.92 -23.39
N PHE A 372 -4.38 -9.74 -24.05
CA PHE A 372 -3.85 -10.86 -24.83
C PHE A 372 -2.81 -10.30 -25.80
N LYS A 373 -1.55 -10.72 -25.66
CA LYS A 373 -0.67 -10.69 -26.82
C LYS A 373 -1.37 -11.61 -27.83
N LEU A 374 -1.90 -11.04 -28.90
CA LEU A 374 -2.25 -11.81 -30.09
C LEU A 374 -1.03 -12.69 -30.37
N ASP A 375 -1.22 -14.01 -30.45
CA ASP A 375 -0.12 -14.95 -30.70
C ASP A 375 0.65 -14.47 -31.94
N SER A 376 1.77 -13.78 -31.70
CA SER A 376 2.74 -13.47 -32.73
C SER A 376 3.20 -14.80 -33.31
N PRO A 377 3.37 -14.93 -34.64
CA PRO A 377 3.84 -16.18 -35.22
C PRO A 377 5.19 -16.52 -34.61
N ILE A 378 5.20 -17.63 -33.85
CA ILE A 378 6.33 -18.44 -33.39
C ILE A 378 7.69 -17.72 -33.50
N VAL A 379 7.97 -16.85 -32.52
CA VAL A 379 9.35 -16.55 -32.12
C VAL A 379 9.37 -16.61 -30.60
N ASP A 380 9.96 -17.69 -30.09
CA ASP A 380 10.13 -17.98 -28.66
C ASP A 380 10.82 -16.81 -27.95
N THR A 381 10.02 -15.95 -27.34
CA THR A 381 10.46 -15.06 -26.26
C THR A 381 9.47 -15.20 -25.11
N PRO A 382 9.94 -15.51 -23.89
CA PRO A 382 9.03 -15.84 -22.79
C PRO A 382 8.20 -14.62 -22.40
N PRO A 383 6.88 -14.79 -22.17
CA PRO A 383 6.02 -13.71 -21.67
C PRO A 383 6.40 -13.33 -20.23
N ALA A 384 6.13 -12.07 -19.86
CA ALA A 384 6.30 -11.56 -18.51
C ALA A 384 5.56 -12.44 -17.47
N PRO A 385 6.10 -12.61 -16.25
CA PRO A 385 5.65 -13.65 -15.35
C PRO A 385 4.24 -13.38 -14.83
N SER A 386 3.30 -14.27 -15.15
CA SER A 386 1.99 -14.36 -14.50
C SER A 386 2.16 -14.88 -13.06
N PHE A 387 1.25 -14.50 -12.14
CA PHE A 387 1.28 -14.91 -10.72
C PHE A 387 1.55 -16.42 -10.53
N TRP A 388 0.94 -17.26 -11.38
CA TRP A 388 1.16 -18.71 -11.35
C TRP A 388 2.57 -19.11 -11.78
N SER A 389 3.16 -18.45 -12.79
CA SER A 389 4.53 -18.72 -13.22
C SER A 389 5.57 -18.49 -12.12
N SER A 390 5.38 -17.47 -11.27
CA SER A 390 6.25 -17.20 -10.12
C SER A 390 6.10 -18.24 -9.00
N LEU A 391 4.90 -18.82 -8.84
CA LEU A 391 4.67 -19.94 -7.92
C LEU A 391 5.33 -21.23 -8.44
N PHE A 392 5.35 -21.44 -9.76
CA PHE A 392 5.93 -22.62 -10.41
C PHE A 392 7.47 -22.54 -10.59
N MET A 393 8.05 -21.35 -10.71
CA MET A 393 9.51 -21.18 -10.77
C MET A 393 10.23 -21.62 -9.48
N ASN A 394 9.55 -21.56 -8.33
CA ASN A 394 10.06 -22.12 -7.06
C ASN A 394 10.17 -23.67 -7.06
N MET A 395 9.80 -24.35 -8.16
CA MET A 395 9.96 -25.80 -8.36
C MET A 395 11.12 -26.20 -9.30
N GLY A 396 12.05 -25.29 -9.59
CA GLY A 396 13.43 -25.65 -9.97
C GLY A 396 13.62 -26.33 -11.34
N TRP A 397 13.31 -25.64 -12.44
CA TRP A 397 13.62 -26.12 -13.80
C TRP A 397 14.33 -25.04 -14.64
N ASN A 398 15.57 -25.32 -15.06
CA ASN A 398 16.40 -24.44 -15.90
C ASN A 398 16.64 -25.12 -17.26
N GLY A 399 16.23 -24.47 -18.36
CA GLY A 399 16.60 -24.82 -19.73
C GLY A 399 17.27 -23.64 -20.41
N SER A 400 18.51 -23.84 -20.87
CA SER A 400 19.34 -22.85 -21.58
C SER A 400 19.34 -23.16 -23.07
N SER A 401 19.29 -22.14 -23.93
CA SER A 401 19.76 -22.24 -25.31
C SER A 401 20.35 -20.92 -25.79
N LYS A 402 21.53 -21.03 -26.41
CA LYS A 402 22.33 -19.98 -27.06
C LYS A 402 21.73 -19.62 -28.42
N VAL A 403 21.79 -18.35 -28.80
CA VAL A 403 21.58 -17.90 -30.19
C VAL A 403 22.80 -17.08 -30.61
N GLU A 404 23.35 -17.40 -31.78
CA GLU A 404 24.50 -16.77 -32.42
C GLU A 404 24.09 -15.57 -33.27
N ASP A 405 24.86 -14.49 -33.16
CA ASP A 405 24.76 -13.27 -33.97
C ASP A 405 25.36 -13.45 -35.38
N THR A 406 24.68 -12.96 -36.40
CA THR A 406 25.30 -12.59 -37.69
C THR A 406 24.91 -11.19 -38.15
N LYS A 407 25.90 -10.49 -38.72
CA LYS A 407 26.01 -9.06 -39.00
C LYS A 407 25.39 -8.63 -40.34
N SER A 408 25.37 -7.30 -40.54
CA SER A 408 25.28 -6.47 -41.76
C SER A 408 23.91 -5.83 -41.98
N GLU A 409 23.75 -4.58 -42.45
CA GLU A 409 24.63 -3.47 -42.83
C GLU A 409 23.80 -2.16 -42.83
N THR A 410 24.47 -1.01 -42.85
CA THR A 410 23.96 0.35 -42.55
C THR A 410 23.14 1.05 -43.66
N PRO A 411 22.45 2.17 -43.31
CA PRO A 411 21.16 2.60 -43.85
C PRO A 411 21.25 3.92 -44.65
N GLU A 412 20.10 4.45 -45.09
CA GLU A 412 19.68 5.87 -44.91
C GLU A 412 18.87 6.49 -46.08
N THR A 413 18.87 5.94 -47.29
CA THR A 413 18.11 6.57 -48.41
C THR A 413 16.80 5.87 -48.80
N SER A 414 16.64 4.59 -48.48
CA SER A 414 15.38 3.84 -48.67
C SER A 414 14.34 4.11 -47.58
N HIS A 415 14.79 4.57 -46.40
CA HIS A 415 13.97 4.70 -45.20
C HIS A 415 12.94 5.83 -45.28
N LEU A 416 13.28 6.96 -45.92
CA LEU A 416 12.42 8.13 -46.02
C LEU A 416 11.24 7.93 -46.99
N LYS A 417 11.50 7.31 -48.17
CA LYS A 417 10.42 6.97 -49.11
C LYS A 417 9.55 5.82 -48.60
N ALA A 418 10.16 4.81 -47.95
CA ALA A 418 9.40 3.74 -47.31
C ALA A 418 8.51 4.27 -46.16
N GLN A 419 9.00 5.23 -45.36
CA GLN A 419 8.20 5.89 -44.33
C GLN A 419 7.07 6.75 -44.91
N GLN A 420 7.29 7.48 -46.01
CA GLN A 420 6.23 8.26 -46.65
C GLN A 420 5.14 7.37 -47.25
N TYR A 421 5.50 6.29 -47.95
CA TYR A 421 4.54 5.31 -48.45
C TYR A 421 3.84 4.55 -47.32
N SER A 422 4.55 4.20 -46.25
CA SER A 422 3.97 3.60 -45.05
C SER A 422 2.96 4.53 -44.38
N ASN A 423 3.28 5.82 -44.23
CA ASN A 423 2.37 6.80 -43.64
C ASN A 423 1.15 7.08 -44.55
N GLN A 424 1.31 7.07 -45.87
CA GLN A 424 0.18 7.16 -46.80
C GLN A 424 -0.70 5.91 -46.78
N LEU A 425 -0.11 4.71 -46.72
CA LEU A 425 -0.86 3.47 -46.52
C LEU A 425 -1.58 3.45 -45.17
N LEU A 426 -0.94 3.91 -44.10
CA LEU A 426 -1.53 4.05 -42.76
C LEU A 426 -2.69 5.04 -42.74
N ASN A 427 -2.58 6.16 -43.46
CA ASN A 427 -3.67 7.13 -43.55
C ASN A 427 -4.84 6.61 -44.40
N LEU A 428 -4.56 5.97 -45.54
CA LEU A 428 -5.59 5.36 -46.39
C LEU A 428 -6.30 4.21 -45.66
N THR A 429 -5.55 3.33 -44.99
CA THR A 429 -6.14 2.30 -44.12
C THR A 429 -6.93 2.92 -42.98
N LYS A 430 -6.48 4.03 -42.38
CA LYS A 430 -7.24 4.71 -41.32
C LYS A 430 -8.56 5.27 -41.84
N GLU A 431 -8.56 5.92 -43.01
CA GLU A 431 -9.78 6.42 -43.66
C GLU A 431 -10.72 5.28 -44.06
N ASP A 432 -10.19 4.19 -44.63
CA ASP A 432 -10.95 2.97 -44.97
C ASP A 432 -11.51 2.28 -43.71
N TYR A 433 -10.74 2.21 -42.62
CA TYR A 433 -11.19 1.70 -41.31
C TYR A 433 -12.22 2.60 -40.65
N GLU A 434 -12.15 3.93 -40.84
CA GLU A 434 -13.15 4.87 -40.35
C GLU A 434 -14.45 4.79 -41.15
N LEU A 435 -14.37 4.53 -42.46
CA LEU A 435 -15.54 4.25 -43.31
C LEU A 435 -16.18 2.91 -42.94
N LEU A 436 -15.39 1.83 -42.87
CA LEU A 436 -15.84 0.48 -42.52
C LEU A 436 -16.34 0.41 -41.07
N GLY A 437 -15.64 1.03 -40.12
CA GLY A 437 -15.97 0.99 -38.69
C GLY A 437 -17.28 1.68 -38.32
N SER A 438 -17.85 2.48 -39.23
CA SER A 438 -19.20 3.06 -39.06
C SER A 438 -20.34 2.07 -39.31
N ASP A 439 -20.07 0.96 -40.02
CA ASP A 439 -21.03 -0.11 -40.32
C ASP A 439 -20.90 -1.32 -39.37
N PHE A 440 -19.85 -1.38 -38.52
CA PHE A 440 -19.61 -2.48 -37.58
C PHE A 440 -19.97 -2.11 -36.13
N GLU A 441 -20.63 -3.03 -35.43
CA GLU A 441 -20.83 -2.95 -33.98
C GLU A 441 -19.61 -3.54 -33.25
N TYR A 442 -19.01 -2.78 -32.34
CA TYR A 442 -17.89 -3.27 -31.52
C TYR A 442 -18.43 -4.14 -30.38
N VAL A 443 -18.34 -5.46 -30.55
CA VAL A 443 -18.68 -6.42 -29.49
C VAL A 443 -17.51 -6.53 -28.52
N LEU A 444 -17.64 -5.92 -27.34
CA LEU A 444 -16.63 -6.08 -26.28
C LEU A 444 -16.62 -7.52 -25.75
N ALA A 445 -15.44 -8.01 -25.37
CA ALA A 445 -15.25 -9.38 -24.87
C ALA A 445 -15.96 -9.68 -23.53
N ASP A 446 -16.52 -8.65 -22.90
CA ASP A 446 -17.25 -8.72 -21.64
C ASP A 446 -18.74 -8.36 -21.77
N LEU A 447 -19.28 -8.37 -22.99
CA LEU A 447 -20.72 -8.27 -23.21
C LEU A 447 -21.43 -9.53 -22.68
N PRO A 448 -22.58 -9.38 -22.02
CA PRO A 448 -23.28 -10.49 -21.41
C PRO A 448 -23.83 -11.47 -22.46
N THR A 449 -23.66 -12.77 -22.22
CA THR A 449 -24.28 -13.85 -23.01
C THR A 449 -25.73 -14.09 -22.62
N SER A 450 -26.08 -13.79 -21.37
CA SER A 450 -27.43 -13.90 -20.82
C SER A 450 -27.61 -12.83 -19.75
N ALA A 451 -28.83 -12.31 -19.62
CA ALA A 451 -29.21 -11.38 -18.58
C ALA A 451 -30.55 -11.81 -17.96
N LEU A 452 -30.60 -11.83 -16.64
CA LEU A 452 -31.81 -12.12 -15.86
C LEU A 452 -32.16 -10.91 -15.00
N ARG A 453 -33.46 -10.59 -14.97
CA ARG A 453 -34.04 -9.50 -14.15
C ARG A 453 -33.44 -8.11 -14.44
N SER A 454 -32.74 -7.95 -15.57
CA SER A 454 -32.30 -6.67 -16.14
C SER A 454 -33.46 -5.98 -16.86
N LYS A 455 -33.51 -4.65 -16.81
CA LYS A 455 -34.53 -3.83 -17.48
C LYS A 455 -34.07 -3.24 -18.82
N GLN A 456 -32.80 -3.43 -19.19
CA GLN A 456 -32.17 -2.80 -20.36
C GLN A 456 -31.71 -3.90 -21.33
N GLU A 457 -32.30 -4.03 -22.51
CA GLU A 457 -31.71 -4.77 -23.64
C GLU A 457 -32.02 -4.00 -24.94
N PRO A 458 -31.10 -3.94 -25.92
CA PRO A 458 -29.78 -4.58 -25.99
C PRO A 458 -28.63 -3.77 -25.34
N TYR A 459 -27.54 -4.45 -24.98
CA TYR A 459 -26.34 -3.89 -24.32
C TYR A 459 -25.27 -3.40 -25.31
N SER A 460 -25.69 -2.86 -26.46
CA SER A 460 -24.80 -2.49 -27.56
C SER A 460 -24.10 -1.15 -27.35
N LEU A 461 -22.83 -1.06 -27.75
CA LEU A 461 -22.14 0.21 -27.97
C LEU A 461 -22.24 0.53 -29.46
N PHE A 462 -23.12 1.45 -29.83
CA PHE A 462 -23.12 2.00 -31.19
C PHE A 462 -21.76 2.66 -31.46
N GLY A 463 -21.22 2.45 -32.66
CA GLY A 463 -19.98 3.08 -33.12
C GLY A 463 -20.12 4.60 -33.16
N VAL A 464 -20.00 5.25 -32.01
CA VAL A 464 -19.97 6.71 -31.93
C VAL A 464 -18.65 7.14 -32.55
N LYS A 465 -18.69 8.05 -33.52
CA LYS A 465 -17.49 8.75 -34.03
C LYS A 465 -16.63 9.19 -32.84
N GLY A 466 -15.41 8.66 -32.75
CA GLY A 466 -14.50 8.92 -31.63
C GLY A 466 -14.32 7.78 -30.63
N LEU A 467 -15.20 6.76 -30.61
CA LEU A 467 -15.01 5.57 -29.76
C LEU A 467 -13.79 4.75 -30.21
N THR A 468 -13.57 4.60 -31.51
CA THR A 468 -12.35 3.98 -32.05
C THR A 468 -11.11 4.78 -31.68
N GLU A 469 -11.20 6.11 -31.67
CA GLU A 469 -10.10 6.99 -31.28
C GLU A 469 -9.83 6.95 -29.76
N GLU A 470 -10.87 6.89 -28.92
CA GLU A 470 -10.79 6.70 -27.47
C GLU A 470 -10.34 5.30 -27.06
N LEU A 471 -10.81 4.24 -27.74
CA LEU A 471 -10.36 2.86 -27.54
C LEU A 471 -8.93 2.67 -28.05
N SER A 472 -8.52 3.39 -29.12
CA SER A 472 -7.14 3.40 -29.62
C SER A 472 -6.18 4.22 -28.76
N LYS A 473 -6.69 5.19 -27.98
CA LYS A 473 -5.92 5.86 -26.92
C LYS A 473 -5.74 4.86 -25.78
N VAL A 474 -4.68 4.06 -25.89
CA VAL A 474 -4.23 3.20 -24.78
C VAL A 474 -3.82 4.11 -23.62
N GLY A 475 -4.77 4.36 -22.71
CA GLY A 475 -4.48 4.97 -21.42
C GLY A 475 -3.47 4.12 -20.65
N PRO A 476 -2.78 4.69 -19.66
CA PRO A 476 -1.83 3.92 -18.84
C PRO A 476 -2.55 2.73 -18.20
N TYR A 477 -1.93 1.55 -18.28
CA TYR A 477 -2.48 0.34 -17.68
C TYR A 477 -2.74 0.55 -16.19
N SER A 478 -3.97 0.27 -15.75
CA SER A 478 -4.36 0.45 -14.37
C SER A 478 -4.02 -0.79 -13.53
N ARG A 479 -3.14 -0.62 -12.54
CA ARG A 479 -2.80 -1.66 -11.56
C ARG A 479 -3.87 -1.82 -10.49
N CYS A 480 -4.74 -0.82 -10.31
CA CYS A 480 -5.91 -0.90 -9.44
C CYS A 480 -7.00 0.04 -9.98
N TRP A 481 -7.93 -0.47 -10.79
CA TRP A 481 -8.94 0.36 -11.46
C TRP A 481 -9.90 1.02 -10.47
N ALA A 482 -10.11 0.38 -9.31
CA ALA A 482 -10.89 0.95 -8.21
C ALA A 482 -10.26 2.24 -7.64
N ARG A 483 -8.93 2.35 -7.69
CA ARG A 483 -8.21 3.57 -7.31
C ARG A 483 -8.09 4.54 -8.48
N ASP A 484 -7.75 4.04 -9.66
CA ASP A 484 -7.29 4.88 -10.76
C ASP A 484 -8.44 5.42 -11.63
N TRP A 485 -9.58 4.70 -11.72
CA TRP A 485 -10.71 5.09 -12.59
C TRP A 485 -11.91 5.59 -11.78
N LEU A 486 -12.31 4.86 -10.74
CA LEU A 486 -13.54 5.14 -9.99
C LEU A 486 -13.62 6.59 -9.46
N PRO A 487 -12.56 7.20 -8.91
CA PRO A 487 -12.64 8.59 -8.45
C PRO A 487 -12.84 9.63 -9.57
N ASN A 488 -12.44 9.31 -10.81
CA ASN A 488 -12.67 10.20 -11.95
C ASN A 488 -14.12 10.16 -12.43
N ASP A 489 -14.76 9.00 -12.30
CA ASP A 489 -16.15 8.77 -12.72
C ASP A 489 -17.17 9.03 -11.60
N CYS A 490 -16.75 8.92 -10.33
CA CYS A 490 -17.53 9.17 -9.12
C CYS A 490 -16.70 9.98 -8.09
N PRO A 491 -16.58 11.32 -8.21
CA PRO A 491 -15.62 12.10 -7.42
C PRO A 491 -15.92 12.25 -5.92
N ASN A 492 -17.17 11.99 -5.49
CA ASN A 492 -17.61 12.19 -4.10
C ASN A 492 -17.69 10.89 -3.29
N VAL A 493 -16.95 9.84 -3.66
CA VAL A 493 -16.93 8.57 -2.93
C VAL A 493 -15.62 8.37 -2.20
N ARG A 494 -15.67 7.79 -1.00
CA ARG A 494 -14.49 7.21 -0.35
C ARG A 494 -14.38 5.76 -0.80
N VAL A 495 -13.22 5.36 -1.31
CA VAL A 495 -12.97 4.00 -1.79
C VAL A 495 -12.02 3.28 -0.84
N LEU A 496 -12.48 2.17 -0.27
CA LEU A 496 -11.71 1.33 0.65
C LEU A 496 -11.52 -0.06 0.05
N GLY A 497 -10.39 -0.70 0.37
CA GLY A 497 -10.15 -2.10 0.05
C GLY A 497 -9.82 -2.92 1.30
N ILE A 498 -10.26 -4.17 1.33
CA ILE A 498 -9.99 -5.13 2.41
C ILE A 498 -9.10 -6.26 1.89
N ASN A 499 -7.93 -6.46 2.52
CA ASN A 499 -6.99 -7.55 2.26
C ASN A 499 -7.07 -8.62 3.35
N TYR A 500 -8.14 -9.42 3.32
CA TYR A 500 -8.35 -10.44 4.33
C TYR A 500 -7.50 -11.69 4.07
N THR A 501 -7.11 -12.39 5.13
CA THR A 501 -6.31 -13.62 5.00
C THR A 501 -7.14 -14.72 4.35
N THR A 502 -6.77 -15.08 3.13
CA THR A 502 -7.29 -16.25 2.44
C THR A 502 -6.12 -17.14 2.05
N THR A 503 -5.88 -18.22 2.79
CA THR A 503 -4.73 -19.09 2.54
C THR A 503 -5.23 -20.37 1.90
N LEU A 504 -4.86 -20.65 0.64
CA LEU A 504 -5.23 -21.90 -0.03
C LEU A 504 -4.41 -23.12 0.43
N SER A 505 -3.24 -22.91 1.04
CA SER A 505 -2.30 -23.98 1.39
C SER A 505 -2.24 -24.28 2.89
N GLN A 506 -2.76 -25.44 3.32
CA GLN A 506 -2.33 -26.07 4.58
C GLN A 506 -0.95 -26.75 4.46
N TRP A 507 -0.36 -26.82 3.26
CA TRP A 507 0.95 -27.44 3.06
C TRP A 507 2.11 -26.55 3.54
N PHE A 508 1.91 -25.22 3.57
CA PHE A 508 2.88 -24.25 4.08
C PHE A 508 2.16 -23.08 4.78
N PRO A 509 1.60 -23.26 5.99
CA PRO A 509 1.04 -22.15 6.75
C PRO A 509 2.11 -21.09 7.01
N LYS A 510 1.78 -19.81 6.78
CA LYS A 510 2.71 -18.68 7.06
C LYS A 510 3.08 -18.60 8.56
N CYS A 511 2.21 -19.12 9.43
CA CYS A 511 2.47 -19.28 10.85
C CYS A 511 1.86 -20.60 11.36
N PRO A 512 2.62 -21.43 12.10
CA PRO A 512 2.12 -22.66 12.73
C PRO A 512 1.03 -22.45 13.78
N ASN A 513 1.12 -21.36 14.56
CA ASN A 513 0.21 -21.05 15.67
C ASN A 513 -0.91 -20.06 15.31
N GLN A 514 -1.05 -19.64 14.04
CA GLN A 514 -2.18 -18.81 13.67
C GLN A 514 -3.46 -19.57 14.04
N ASN A 515 -4.48 -18.88 14.57
CA ASN A 515 -5.83 -19.42 14.74
C ASN A 515 -6.44 -19.75 13.36
N MET A 516 -5.85 -20.71 12.64
CA MET A 516 -6.26 -21.27 11.36
C MET A 516 -7.59 -22.05 11.46
N LYS A 517 -8.27 -21.94 12.61
CA LYS A 517 -9.59 -22.49 12.91
C LYS A 517 -10.70 -21.44 12.98
N ALA A 518 -10.38 -20.14 12.91
CA ALA A 518 -11.39 -19.09 12.87
C ALA A 518 -12.17 -19.21 11.56
N LYS A 519 -13.47 -19.50 11.69
CA LYS A 519 -14.39 -19.69 10.56
C LYS A 519 -14.57 -18.37 9.81
N MET A 520 -15.11 -18.41 8.59
CA MET A 520 -15.42 -17.18 7.85
C MET A 520 -16.30 -16.21 8.67
N ALA A 521 -17.21 -16.75 9.47
CA ALA A 521 -18.06 -15.97 10.38
C ALA A 521 -17.25 -15.15 11.41
N ASP A 522 -16.27 -15.75 12.09
CA ASP A 522 -15.46 -15.06 13.10
C ASP A 522 -14.67 -13.90 12.49
N ARG A 523 -14.10 -14.14 11.30
CA ARG A 523 -13.37 -13.11 10.54
C ARG A 523 -14.28 -11.98 10.09
N SER A 524 -15.52 -12.30 9.71
CA SER A 524 -16.49 -11.28 9.32
C SER A 524 -16.72 -10.26 10.44
N ILE A 525 -16.79 -10.73 11.70
CA ILE A 525 -16.95 -9.86 12.86
C ILE A 525 -15.72 -8.98 13.06
N GLU A 526 -14.53 -9.55 12.93
CA GLU A 526 -13.26 -8.83 13.00
C GLU A 526 -13.18 -7.70 11.96
N TYR A 527 -13.42 -8.00 10.68
CA TYR A 527 -13.38 -6.99 9.61
C TYR A 527 -14.50 -5.96 9.75
N MET A 528 -15.69 -6.35 10.19
CA MET A 528 -16.79 -5.43 10.48
C MET A 528 -16.38 -4.41 11.56
N GLN A 529 -15.76 -4.87 12.64
CA GLN A 529 -15.25 -3.99 13.71
C GLN A 529 -14.13 -3.06 13.20
N MET A 530 -13.24 -3.56 12.34
CA MET A 530 -12.21 -2.73 11.71
C MET A 530 -12.79 -1.63 10.85
N LEU A 531 -13.79 -1.94 10.02
CA LEU A 531 -14.45 -0.96 9.16
C LEU A 531 -15.18 0.10 9.99
N HIS A 532 -15.87 -0.31 11.05
CA HIS A 532 -16.48 0.61 12.01
C HIS A 532 -15.46 1.59 12.61
N LYS A 533 -14.27 1.11 13.01
CA LYS A 533 -13.19 1.99 13.52
C LYS A 533 -12.69 3.02 12.50
N VAL A 534 -12.84 2.74 11.20
CA VAL A 534 -12.52 3.65 10.07
C VAL A 534 -13.71 4.59 9.75
N GLY A 535 -14.77 4.56 10.57
CA GLY A 535 -15.97 5.37 10.39
C GLY A 535 -16.93 4.87 9.31
N VAL A 536 -16.76 3.63 8.83
CA VAL A 536 -17.75 2.98 7.94
C VAL A 536 -19.03 2.73 8.71
N GLY A 537 -20.18 2.97 8.07
CA GLY A 537 -21.49 2.91 8.71
C GLY A 537 -22.05 4.28 9.06
N THR A 538 -21.34 5.38 8.79
CA THR A 538 -21.85 6.75 8.95
C THR A 538 -22.49 7.32 7.67
N ARG A 539 -22.18 6.72 6.52
CA ARG A 539 -22.68 7.10 5.19
C ARG A 539 -23.10 5.85 4.40
N PRO A 540 -23.86 6.01 3.31
CA PRO A 540 -24.24 4.90 2.43
C PRO A 540 -23.05 4.05 1.96
N ILE A 541 -23.22 2.73 1.98
CA ILE A 541 -22.19 1.75 1.67
C ILE A 541 -22.58 0.99 0.40
N ILE A 542 -21.62 0.90 -0.53
CA ILE A 542 -21.67 0.02 -1.70
C ILE A 542 -20.55 -1.01 -1.55
N TRP A 543 -20.91 -2.30 -1.56
CA TRP A 543 -19.95 -3.39 -1.54
C TRP A 543 -19.64 -3.86 -2.96
N VAL A 544 -18.37 -4.02 -3.29
CA VAL A 544 -17.92 -4.64 -4.55
C VAL A 544 -17.09 -5.86 -4.20
N THR A 545 -17.59 -7.03 -4.55
CA THR A 545 -17.06 -8.30 -4.03
C THR A 545 -16.74 -9.28 -5.14
N HIS A 546 -15.69 -10.06 -4.95
CA HIS A 546 -15.32 -11.15 -5.86
C HIS A 546 -15.29 -12.48 -5.12
N SER A 547 -15.88 -13.52 -5.71
CA SER A 547 -15.84 -14.88 -5.22
C SER A 547 -16.20 -14.97 -3.73
N MET A 548 -15.34 -15.63 -2.93
CA MET A 548 -15.50 -15.83 -1.50
C MET A 548 -15.66 -14.52 -0.70
N GLY A 549 -15.20 -13.38 -1.21
CA GLY A 549 -15.38 -12.07 -0.59
C GLY A 549 -16.85 -11.69 -0.44
N GLY A 550 -17.71 -12.13 -1.36
CA GLY A 550 -19.15 -11.90 -1.27
C GLY A 550 -19.81 -12.65 -0.12
N LEU A 551 -19.33 -13.85 0.20
CA LEU A 551 -19.80 -14.62 1.35
C LEU A 551 -19.37 -13.99 2.68
N LEU A 552 -18.13 -13.46 2.73
CA LEU A 552 -17.66 -12.68 3.88
C LEU A 552 -18.57 -11.47 4.13
N VAL A 553 -18.96 -10.74 3.09
CA VAL A 553 -19.90 -9.61 3.19
C VAL A 553 -21.28 -10.06 3.67
N LYS A 554 -21.81 -11.19 3.19
CA LYS A 554 -23.09 -11.73 3.71
C LYS A 554 -23.02 -11.99 5.23
N HIS A 555 -21.95 -12.65 5.69
CA HIS A 555 -21.74 -12.87 7.13
C HIS A 555 -21.63 -11.56 7.91
N MET A 556 -20.92 -10.56 7.39
CA MET A 556 -20.82 -9.23 8.00
C MET A 556 -22.19 -8.55 8.13
N LEU A 557 -23.01 -8.58 7.09
CA LEU A 557 -24.33 -7.93 7.09
C LEU A 557 -25.31 -8.60 8.05
N ILE A 558 -25.28 -9.93 8.12
CA ILE A 558 -26.09 -10.69 9.10
C ILE A 558 -25.63 -10.36 10.51
N SER A 559 -24.33 -10.40 10.78
CA SER A 559 -23.78 -10.06 12.10
C SER A 559 -24.06 -8.60 12.49
N ALA A 560 -24.02 -7.68 11.53
CA ALA A 560 -24.36 -6.28 11.73
C ALA A 560 -25.86 -6.11 12.07
N TYR A 561 -26.75 -6.76 11.31
CA TYR A 561 -28.19 -6.72 11.57
C TYR A 561 -28.54 -7.23 12.97
N GLU A 562 -27.92 -8.34 13.39
CA GLU A 562 -28.14 -8.97 14.68
C GLU A 562 -27.41 -8.29 15.85
N SER A 563 -26.54 -7.32 15.56
CA SER A 563 -25.78 -6.63 16.60
C SER A 563 -26.67 -5.68 17.41
N GLU A 564 -26.59 -5.80 18.73
CA GLU A 564 -27.18 -4.81 19.65
C GLU A 564 -26.44 -3.47 19.64
N ASN A 565 -25.18 -3.46 19.17
CA ASN A 565 -24.41 -2.24 19.03
C ASN A 565 -24.93 -1.46 17.82
N LYS A 566 -25.56 -0.31 18.09
CA LYS A 566 -26.14 0.59 17.08
C LYS A 566 -25.14 0.98 15.99
N ASP A 567 -23.87 1.17 16.34
CA ASP A 567 -22.87 1.60 15.37
C ASP A 567 -22.49 0.47 14.41
N LEU A 568 -22.43 -0.77 14.89
CA LEU A 568 -22.25 -1.95 14.03
C LEU A 568 -23.51 -2.21 13.21
N HIS A 569 -24.70 -2.05 13.81
CA HIS A 569 -25.97 -2.15 13.09
C HIS A 569 -26.11 -1.12 11.96
N ASN A 570 -25.49 0.06 12.12
CA ASN A 570 -25.49 1.07 11.07
C ASN A 570 -24.77 0.60 9.79
N ILE A 571 -23.84 -0.36 9.86
CA ILE A 571 -23.23 -0.97 8.66
C ILE A 571 -24.31 -1.65 7.81
N PHE A 572 -25.21 -2.42 8.43
CA PHE A 572 -26.35 -3.01 7.73
C PHE A 572 -27.30 -1.92 7.21
N ARG A 573 -27.72 -1.00 8.09
CA ARG A 573 -28.70 0.05 7.76
C ARG A 573 -28.25 0.96 6.60
N ASN A 574 -26.95 1.25 6.53
CA ASN A 574 -26.38 2.11 5.52
C ASN A 574 -25.89 1.35 4.29
N THR A 575 -25.90 0.02 4.27
CA THR A 575 -25.66 -0.73 3.03
C THR A 575 -26.81 -0.51 2.05
N LYS A 576 -26.50 0.05 0.87
CA LYS A 576 -27.48 0.37 -0.17
C LYS A 576 -27.33 -0.49 -1.42
N ALA A 577 -26.14 -0.99 -1.69
CA ALA A 577 -25.90 -1.81 -2.86
C ALA A 577 -24.78 -2.84 -2.65
N ILE A 578 -24.87 -3.95 -3.39
CA ILE A 578 -23.86 -5.01 -3.40
C ILE A 578 -23.65 -5.49 -4.84
N VAL A 579 -22.39 -5.53 -5.25
CA VAL A 579 -21.93 -6.13 -6.50
C VAL A 579 -21.24 -7.45 -6.20
N PHE A 580 -21.69 -8.53 -6.86
CA PHE A 580 -21.08 -9.86 -6.78
C PHE A 580 -20.44 -10.24 -8.12
N PHE A 581 -19.13 -10.43 -8.14
CA PHE A 581 -18.41 -11.06 -9.25
C PHE A 581 -18.13 -12.53 -8.92
N SER A 582 -18.76 -13.48 -9.64
CA SER A 582 -18.63 -14.93 -9.46
C SER A 582 -18.72 -15.38 -7.98
N CYS A 583 -19.66 -14.84 -7.20
CA CYS A 583 -19.84 -15.22 -5.79
C CYS A 583 -20.57 -16.57 -5.69
N PRO A 584 -19.98 -17.62 -5.07
CA PRO A 584 -20.62 -18.94 -4.98
C PRO A 584 -21.69 -18.96 -3.88
N HIS A 585 -22.87 -18.38 -4.13
CA HIS A 585 -23.92 -18.24 -3.12
C HIS A 585 -24.42 -19.57 -2.55
N LEU A 586 -24.41 -20.63 -3.37
CA LEU A 586 -24.77 -22.00 -2.97
C LEU A 586 -23.54 -22.92 -2.84
N GLY A 587 -22.34 -22.36 -2.83
CA GLY A 587 -21.07 -23.11 -2.86
C GLY A 587 -20.62 -23.48 -4.28
N SER A 588 -19.56 -24.27 -4.39
CA SER A 588 -19.00 -24.69 -5.69
C SER A 588 -19.03 -26.20 -5.82
N GLU A 589 -19.52 -26.71 -6.95
CA GLU A 589 -19.45 -28.16 -7.26
C GLU A 589 -18.00 -28.66 -7.38
N VAL A 590 -17.04 -27.76 -7.65
CA VAL A 590 -15.60 -28.09 -7.65
C VAL A 590 -15.10 -28.40 -6.24
N ALA A 591 -15.76 -27.90 -5.20
CA ALA A 591 -15.45 -28.24 -3.80
C ALA A 591 -15.93 -29.66 -3.40
N ASP A 592 -16.67 -30.36 -4.26
CA ASP A 592 -17.19 -31.73 -4.04
C ASP A 592 -16.37 -32.80 -4.80
N LEU A 593 -15.26 -32.44 -5.44
CA LEU A 593 -14.37 -33.39 -6.13
C LEU A 593 -13.82 -34.45 -5.15
N LYS A 594 -13.77 -35.73 -5.56
CA LYS A 594 -13.43 -36.89 -4.70
C LYS A 594 -12.08 -36.74 -3.96
N MET A 595 -11.98 -37.34 -2.75
CA MET A 595 -10.83 -37.36 -1.82
C MET A 595 -9.43 -37.54 -2.45
N THR A 596 -9.31 -38.18 -3.60
CA THR A 596 -8.03 -38.38 -4.31
C THR A 596 -7.51 -37.11 -5.00
N THR A 597 -8.39 -36.21 -5.44
CA THR A 597 -8.03 -34.90 -6.01
C THR A 597 -8.12 -33.76 -4.99
N GLU A 598 -8.89 -33.92 -3.90
CA GLU A 598 -8.95 -32.95 -2.79
C GLU A 598 -7.55 -32.62 -2.24
N LYS A 599 -6.68 -33.63 -2.07
CA LYS A 599 -5.32 -33.46 -1.56
C LYS A 599 -4.38 -32.72 -2.53
N LEU A 600 -4.66 -32.76 -3.84
CA LEU A 600 -3.82 -32.16 -4.87
C LEU A 600 -4.12 -30.68 -5.09
N PHE A 601 -5.40 -30.29 -4.95
CA PHE A 601 -5.83 -28.93 -5.25
C PHE A 601 -6.21 -28.11 -4.01
N TRP A 602 -6.79 -28.71 -2.97
CA TRP A 602 -7.63 -27.94 -2.02
C TRP A 602 -7.47 -28.33 -0.54
N PRO A 603 -6.37 -27.95 0.10
CA PRO A 603 -6.19 -28.27 1.52
C PRO A 603 -6.90 -27.29 2.50
N SER A 604 -7.18 -26.02 2.18
CA SER A 604 -7.61 -25.02 3.18
C SER A 604 -9.03 -25.16 3.77
N LEU A 605 -9.21 -24.75 5.04
CA LEU A 605 -10.48 -24.79 5.79
C LEU A 605 -11.57 -23.94 5.09
N GLU A 606 -11.18 -22.81 4.52
CA GLU A 606 -12.04 -21.88 3.81
C GLU A 606 -12.66 -22.51 2.56
N VAL A 607 -11.95 -23.44 1.91
CA VAL A 607 -12.47 -24.17 0.74
C VAL A 607 -13.38 -25.31 1.17
N GLN A 608 -13.15 -25.91 2.34
CA GLN A 608 -14.06 -26.91 2.91
C GLN A 608 -15.42 -26.29 3.29
N GLU A 609 -15.45 -25.03 3.72
CA GLU A 609 -16.69 -24.27 3.96
C GLU A 609 -17.46 -23.97 2.65
N LEU A 610 -16.80 -24.06 1.48
CA LEU A 610 -17.39 -23.78 0.16
C LEU A 610 -18.03 -25.00 -0.53
N ARG A 611 -18.13 -26.15 0.15
CA ARG A 611 -18.81 -27.34 -0.36
C ARG A 611 -20.21 -27.01 -0.89
N TYR A 612 -20.54 -27.55 -2.05
CA TYR A 612 -21.78 -27.23 -2.72
C TYR A 612 -22.97 -27.64 -1.84
N ARG A 613 -23.92 -26.71 -1.67
CA ARG A 613 -25.12 -26.87 -0.83
C ARG A 613 -24.82 -27.35 0.59
N SER A 614 -23.69 -26.94 1.17
CA SER A 614 -23.47 -27.15 2.60
C SER A 614 -24.60 -26.48 3.41
N ALA A 615 -25.08 -27.13 4.47
CA ALA A 615 -26.19 -26.61 5.27
C ALA A 615 -25.91 -25.18 5.79
N ALA A 616 -24.65 -24.90 6.13
CA ALA A 616 -24.22 -23.58 6.58
C ALA A 616 -24.30 -22.50 5.49
N LEU A 617 -23.91 -22.81 4.24
CA LEU A 617 -24.01 -21.85 3.13
C LEU A 617 -25.44 -21.60 2.68
N VAL A 618 -26.26 -22.65 2.66
CA VAL A 618 -27.69 -22.52 2.34
C VAL A 618 -28.38 -21.66 3.41
N ASP A 619 -28.14 -21.93 4.70
CA ASP A 619 -28.64 -21.09 5.80
C ASP A 619 -28.19 -19.63 5.65
N LEU A 620 -26.89 -19.40 5.40
CA LEU A 620 -26.34 -18.07 5.17
C LEU A 620 -27.05 -17.35 4.03
N HIS A 621 -27.28 -18.04 2.91
CA HIS A 621 -27.93 -17.45 1.76
C HIS A 621 -29.40 -17.13 2.03
N LEU A 622 -30.15 -18.03 2.67
CA LEU A 622 -31.56 -17.82 3.01
C LEU A 622 -31.72 -16.65 3.99
N ARG A 623 -30.88 -16.57 5.03
CA ARG A 623 -30.86 -15.43 5.97
C ARG A 623 -30.52 -14.13 5.27
N PHE A 624 -29.58 -14.15 4.33
CA PHE A 624 -29.29 -12.98 3.51
C PHE A 624 -30.50 -12.54 2.67
N LEU A 625 -31.27 -13.46 2.09
CA LEU A 625 -32.49 -13.11 1.36
C LEU A 625 -33.54 -12.48 2.27
N GLN A 626 -33.72 -13.00 3.49
CA GLN A 626 -34.60 -12.40 4.51
C GLN A 626 -34.19 -10.97 4.85
N LEU A 627 -32.89 -10.68 4.93
CA LEU A 627 -32.40 -9.32 5.17
C LEU A 627 -32.76 -8.34 4.05
N LEU A 628 -32.78 -8.80 2.80
CA LEU A 628 -33.16 -7.98 1.65
C LEU A 628 -34.66 -7.64 1.62
N GLU A 629 -35.50 -8.44 2.29
CA GLU A 629 -36.92 -8.11 2.50
C GLU A 629 -37.09 -6.96 3.50
N VAL A 630 -36.21 -6.89 4.51
CA VAL A 630 -36.21 -5.85 5.55
C VAL A 630 -35.63 -4.53 5.02
N SER A 631 -34.53 -4.59 4.27
CA SER A 631 -33.86 -3.41 3.71
C SER A 631 -33.71 -3.55 2.21
N ARG A 632 -34.26 -2.60 1.45
CA ARG A 632 -34.13 -2.57 -0.01
C ARG A 632 -32.71 -2.19 -0.41
N MET A 633 -31.90 -3.20 -0.71
CA MET A 633 -30.56 -3.04 -1.28
C MET A 633 -30.59 -3.39 -2.77
N SER A 634 -29.89 -2.62 -3.60
CA SER A 634 -29.70 -2.94 -5.01
C SER A 634 -28.62 -4.00 -5.18
N ILE A 635 -28.98 -5.13 -5.78
CA ILE A 635 -28.06 -6.26 -6.01
C ILE A 635 -27.74 -6.35 -7.51
N LEU A 636 -26.44 -6.40 -7.81
CA LEU A 636 -25.91 -6.60 -9.16
C LEU A 636 -24.95 -7.79 -9.15
N SER A 637 -25.20 -8.79 -9.97
CA SER A 637 -24.40 -10.02 -10.00
C SER A 637 -23.89 -10.34 -11.39
N PHE A 638 -22.64 -10.78 -11.46
CA PHE A 638 -21.97 -11.26 -12.67
C PHE A 638 -21.51 -12.71 -12.45
N ALA A 639 -21.78 -13.57 -13.42
CA ALA A 639 -21.32 -14.97 -13.44
C ALA A 639 -20.34 -15.21 -14.58
N GLU A 640 -19.27 -15.97 -14.29
CA GLU A 640 -18.40 -16.52 -15.33
C GLU A 640 -19.10 -17.60 -16.15
N THR A 641 -18.69 -17.73 -17.41
CA THR A 641 -19.11 -18.84 -18.28
C THR A 641 -17.95 -19.59 -18.93
N LYS A 642 -16.71 -19.09 -18.80
CA LYS A 642 -15.51 -19.78 -19.27
C LYS A 642 -14.75 -20.44 -18.12
N ALA A 643 -14.17 -21.60 -18.43
CA ALA A 643 -13.28 -22.29 -17.51
C ALA A 643 -11.97 -21.53 -17.31
N THR A 644 -11.51 -21.46 -16.06
CA THR A 644 -10.17 -20.98 -15.75
C THR A 644 -9.16 -22.10 -15.98
N SER A 645 -8.09 -21.86 -16.74
CA SER A 645 -7.00 -22.83 -16.86
C SER A 645 -6.10 -22.83 -15.62
N VAL A 646 -6.15 -23.91 -14.83
CA VAL A 646 -5.37 -24.07 -13.61
C VAL A 646 -4.25 -25.10 -13.84
N THR A 647 -3.08 -24.89 -13.23
CA THR A 647 -1.87 -25.75 -13.25
C THR A 647 -1.05 -25.77 -14.55
N ALA A 648 0.18 -26.31 -14.47
CA ALA A 648 1.06 -26.50 -15.63
C ALA A 648 0.44 -27.37 -16.74
N MET A 649 -0.56 -28.20 -16.40
CA MET A 649 -1.29 -29.04 -17.35
C MET A 649 -2.48 -28.34 -18.02
N ARG A 650 -2.70 -27.04 -17.75
CA ARG A 650 -3.81 -26.23 -18.30
C ARG A 650 -5.18 -26.91 -18.16
N LEU A 651 -5.46 -27.49 -16.99
CA LEU A 651 -6.75 -28.13 -16.75
C LEU A 651 -7.83 -27.04 -16.67
N PRO A 652 -8.89 -27.10 -17.51
CA PRO A 652 -10.00 -26.15 -17.42
C PRO A 652 -10.85 -26.46 -16.19
N VAL A 653 -11.02 -25.49 -15.31
CA VAL A 653 -11.86 -25.58 -14.10
C VAL A 653 -12.88 -24.45 -14.09
N ASN A 654 -14.16 -24.79 -13.98
CA ASN A 654 -15.25 -23.83 -13.75
C ASN A 654 -15.39 -23.64 -12.24
N PHE A 655 -14.90 -22.54 -11.69
CA PHE A 655 -14.87 -22.36 -10.24
C PHE A 655 -16.27 -22.14 -9.67
N VAL A 656 -17.12 -21.40 -10.38
CA VAL A 656 -18.50 -21.14 -9.95
C VAL A 656 -19.43 -21.31 -11.13
N GLN A 657 -20.40 -22.23 -11.00
CA GLN A 657 -21.42 -22.41 -12.02
C GLN A 657 -22.42 -21.23 -12.00
N PRO A 658 -22.96 -20.78 -13.15
CA PRO A 658 -23.90 -19.66 -13.20
C PRO A 658 -25.08 -19.76 -12.22
N HIS A 659 -25.63 -20.96 -12.06
CA HIS A 659 -26.75 -21.20 -11.13
C HIS A 659 -26.38 -21.02 -9.64
N SER A 660 -25.10 -21.16 -9.27
CA SER A 660 -24.62 -20.88 -7.92
C SER A 660 -24.21 -19.40 -7.75
N ALA A 661 -23.82 -18.75 -8.86
CA ALA A 661 -23.52 -17.33 -8.89
C ALA A 661 -24.77 -16.44 -8.87
N ASP A 662 -25.94 -16.95 -9.26
CA ASP A 662 -27.21 -16.23 -9.16
C ASP A 662 -27.76 -16.24 -7.72
N PRO A 663 -27.87 -15.07 -7.03
CA PRO A 663 -28.52 -15.00 -5.72
C PRO A 663 -30.05 -15.10 -5.78
N GLY A 664 -30.66 -15.15 -6.97
CA GLY A 664 -32.11 -15.16 -7.17
C GLY A 664 -32.79 -13.79 -7.07
N VAL A 665 -32.02 -12.72 -6.87
CA VAL A 665 -32.49 -11.34 -6.67
C VAL A 665 -31.58 -10.33 -7.37
N GLY A 666 -32.13 -9.17 -7.73
CA GLY A 666 -31.38 -8.13 -8.45
C GLY A 666 -31.03 -8.51 -9.90
N GLU A 667 -30.32 -7.62 -10.58
CA GLU A 667 -29.86 -7.87 -11.95
C GLU A 667 -28.76 -8.93 -11.94
N PHE A 668 -28.81 -9.85 -12.89
CA PHE A 668 -27.83 -10.92 -13.04
C PHE A 668 -27.38 -11.06 -14.49
N PHE A 669 -26.09 -11.15 -14.71
CA PHE A 669 -25.49 -11.22 -16.04
C PHE A 669 -24.49 -12.38 -16.13
N GLU A 670 -24.62 -13.22 -17.15
CA GLU A 670 -23.61 -14.21 -17.50
C GLU A 670 -22.64 -13.60 -18.49
N ILE A 671 -21.34 -13.68 -18.18
CA ILE A 671 -20.29 -12.96 -18.92
C ILE A 671 -19.30 -13.99 -19.48
N PRO A 672 -18.88 -13.87 -20.75
CA PRO A 672 -17.99 -14.82 -21.44
C PRO A 672 -16.52 -14.68 -21.04
N LEU A 673 -16.27 -14.71 -19.74
CA LEU A 673 -14.95 -14.61 -19.10
C LEU A 673 -14.75 -15.74 -18.08
N ASP A 674 -13.49 -15.91 -17.66
CA ASP A 674 -13.12 -16.84 -16.60
C ASP A 674 -13.21 -16.20 -15.20
N HIS A 675 -13.02 -17.01 -14.15
CA HIS A 675 -13.14 -16.59 -12.75
C HIS A 675 -12.15 -15.51 -12.34
N ILE A 676 -11.01 -15.44 -13.01
CA ILE A 676 -9.93 -14.53 -12.69
C ILE A 676 -10.16 -13.18 -13.36
N ASP A 677 -10.65 -13.15 -14.59
CA ASP A 677 -10.79 -11.94 -15.41
C ASP A 677 -12.17 -11.30 -15.34
N ILE A 678 -13.17 -11.98 -14.77
CA ILE A 678 -14.54 -11.47 -14.56
C ILE A 678 -14.60 -10.17 -13.75
N CYS A 679 -13.62 -9.92 -12.87
CA CYS A 679 -13.52 -8.70 -12.06
C CYS A 679 -12.50 -7.67 -12.59
N LYS A 680 -11.91 -7.95 -13.76
CA LYS A 680 -10.90 -7.12 -14.42
C LYS A 680 -11.47 -6.53 -15.70
N PRO A 681 -12.07 -5.33 -15.65
CA PRO A 681 -12.52 -4.64 -16.85
C PRO A 681 -11.35 -4.36 -17.80
N VAL A 682 -11.59 -4.44 -19.11
CA VAL A 682 -10.56 -4.14 -20.14
C VAL A 682 -10.22 -2.64 -20.16
N GLY A 683 -11.19 -1.79 -19.83
CA GLY A 683 -11.07 -0.34 -19.83
C GLY A 683 -12.31 0.30 -19.22
N ARG A 684 -12.36 1.64 -19.17
CA ARG A 684 -13.50 2.40 -18.62
C ARG A 684 -14.81 2.26 -19.43
N HIS A 685 -14.74 1.73 -20.65
CA HIS A 685 -15.92 1.45 -21.48
C HIS A 685 -16.44 0.00 -21.35
N SER A 686 -15.74 -0.84 -20.58
CA SER A 686 -16.14 -2.22 -20.26
C SER A 686 -17.57 -2.26 -19.71
N PHE A 687 -18.38 -3.21 -20.19
CA PHE A 687 -19.75 -3.42 -19.71
C PHE A 687 -19.78 -3.59 -18.19
N LEU A 688 -18.88 -4.42 -17.66
CA LEU A 688 -18.73 -4.67 -16.22
C LEU A 688 -18.53 -3.37 -15.44
N TYR A 689 -17.57 -2.55 -15.90
CA TYR A 689 -17.25 -1.29 -15.23
C TYR A 689 -18.41 -0.29 -15.32
N ARG A 690 -19.02 -0.14 -16.50
CA ARG A 690 -20.15 0.76 -16.72
C ARG A 690 -21.34 0.43 -15.83
N LYS A 691 -21.68 -0.86 -15.69
CA LYS A 691 -22.75 -1.31 -14.78
C LYS A 691 -22.45 -1.04 -13.31
N VAL A 692 -21.20 -1.22 -12.88
CA VAL A 692 -20.78 -0.85 -11.51
C VAL A 692 -20.93 0.65 -11.28
N ILE A 693 -20.51 1.49 -12.24
CA ILE A 693 -20.65 2.96 -12.15
C ILE A 693 -22.12 3.39 -12.15
N GLU A 694 -22.96 2.78 -12.99
CA GLU A 694 -24.40 3.04 -13.00
C GLU A 694 -25.01 2.80 -11.62
N LEU A 695 -24.70 1.65 -10.99
CA LEU A 695 -25.18 1.31 -9.65
C LEU A 695 -24.68 2.29 -8.58
N ILE A 696 -23.39 2.66 -8.61
CA ILE A 696 -22.82 3.62 -7.66
C ILE A 696 -23.51 4.99 -7.81
N ASN A 697 -23.69 5.46 -9.05
CA ASN A 697 -24.36 6.74 -9.31
C ASN A 697 -25.84 6.71 -8.90
N GLN A 698 -26.55 5.60 -9.08
CA GLN A 698 -27.92 5.45 -8.56
C GLN A 698 -27.97 5.64 -7.03
N VAL A 699 -27.02 5.05 -6.29
CA VAL A 699 -26.94 5.23 -4.83
C VAL A 699 -26.58 6.67 -4.46
N LEU A 700 -25.75 7.36 -5.26
CA LEU A 700 -25.38 8.76 -5.02
C LEU A 700 -26.49 9.76 -5.36
N ILE A 701 -27.32 9.48 -6.36
CA ILE A 701 -28.47 10.32 -6.78
C ILE A 701 -29.68 10.09 -5.88
N GLY A 702 -29.85 8.87 -5.35
CA GLY A 702 -30.92 8.53 -4.41
C GLY A 702 -30.76 9.12 -3.00
N GLN A 703 -29.71 9.93 -2.78
CA GLN A 703 -29.48 10.77 -1.59
C GLN A 703 -29.94 12.20 -1.87
#